data_AF-A0A965B5Z0-F1
#
_entry.id   AF-A0A965B5Z0-F1
#
_cell.length_a   1.000
_cell.length_b   1.000
_cell.length_c   1.000
_cell.angle_alpha   90.00
_cell.angle_beta   90.00
_cell.angle_gamma   90.00
#
_symmetry.space_group_name_H-M   'P 1'
#
loop_
_entity.id
_entity.type
_entity.pdbx_description
1 polymer ?
#
loop_
_entity_poly.entity_id
_entity_poly.type
_entity_poly.pdbx_seq_one_letter_code
_entity_poly.pdbx_strand_id
1 'polypeptide(L)'
;DLSVAEGNGEHAHLMFTVTLDKPSANQVTVNYATSDGTAKAGTDYVAASGTLTFAAGVTTQSVHVGIIGDTVVEPDETLKVTLSGPAGATLARAVATGTILTDDTTAPPATPGLSISDASATEPGAGGIAPGYLRTSGNQIIDSTGKPVQLASVNWFGAEGTNLAPHGLWTRNYKDMIDQMSAQGFNTIRLPYSSEMLRSTALPSGIDYAQNPDLQGLSAIQVMDKIISYAGQKGMRIVLDHHRSSAGAGTSENGLWYNSQYTEDAWVADWQTLAARYKDNPTVIGMDLHNEPYNGTWGGGGATDWARAAERAGNAVLGVNPNLLIFVEGVGTYKGQNYWWGGNLMGVKDRPITLNVANRVVYSPHDYPNSVWAQPWFQASDFGANLPNVFRQAWGYIYEQNIAPIWVGEFGTKLQDPKDAVWFEAITSYLSGDFDNNGTIDIPAGTEDMSWAFWSWNPNSGDTGGILADDWRTINQNKMAYLTPIQYTGGSGTSLASFTVTLGATSTQVVTVQYATANGTATAGSDYAATSGTLSFAPGETRKTVTVVVNSDSLTEGIEDFHVMLSNPTGATLADAMGMGTIADRPGTTTTGGTTTTTGGTTTTGGTTTTTGGTTPTPTGTGPYTDIMSFGMFHGSSHTGMDALAGGRTAITTEALVAYNNLRGFAGLAPTTIDKVGTWAFANSLTNNAEAWGNDVQGVGLYYAMQGAKVGWIADDKYNPQLIADIERTARLGSTADVMTMVATYGHPGYAKYLTDNGYVTAFVNTLKMEPHYGGWMHDRANGRLVIEGAATAHDVNHLTVLSHDQKQPFMNDTWDYPQWPALTVSNQRVIEYYQSMVSLGDPRGSNLTTLNQPRAAAVI
;
A
#
# COMPACT_ATOMS: atom_id res chain seq x y z
N ASP A 1 -36.95 21.37 40.22
CA ASP A 1 -35.61 21.06 39.69
C ASP A 1 -35.79 20.47 38.31
N LEU A 2 -34.84 20.71 37.43
CA LEU A 2 -34.87 20.32 36.03
C LEU A 2 -33.46 19.92 35.60
N SER A 3 -33.36 19.09 34.58
CA SER A 3 -32.10 18.78 33.93
C SER A 3 -32.25 18.89 32.41
N VAL A 4 -31.18 19.26 31.73
CA VAL A 4 -31.09 19.33 30.27
C VAL A 4 -29.68 18.96 29.83
N ALA A 5 -29.52 18.32 28.67
CA ALA A 5 -28.21 18.14 28.06
C ALA A 5 -27.67 19.48 27.56
N GLU A 6 -26.35 19.68 27.63
CA GLU A 6 -25.70 20.93 27.21
C GLU A 6 -25.74 21.15 25.69
N GLY A 7 -25.48 20.09 24.90
CA GLY A 7 -25.49 20.12 23.44
C GLY A 7 -24.32 20.90 22.82
N ASN A 8 -24.17 20.83 21.49
CA ASN A 8 -22.92 21.25 20.83
C ASN A 8 -23.06 22.60 20.10
N GLY A 9 -23.49 23.64 20.82
CA GLY A 9 -23.71 24.98 20.27
C GLY A 9 -25.12 25.27 19.75
N GLU A 10 -26.08 24.33 19.89
CA GLU A 10 -27.51 24.62 19.75
C GLU A 10 -28.08 25.22 21.06
N HIS A 11 -29.07 26.12 20.97
CA HIS A 11 -29.64 26.77 22.15
C HIS A 11 -30.53 25.83 22.98
N ALA A 12 -29.95 25.12 23.95
CA ALA A 12 -30.70 24.42 24.99
C ALA A 12 -31.21 25.41 26.06
N HIS A 13 -32.34 25.08 26.71
CA HIS A 13 -32.97 25.95 27.72
C HIS A 13 -33.51 25.16 28.91
N LEU A 14 -33.27 25.68 30.11
CA LEU A 14 -33.98 25.26 31.33
C LEU A 14 -35.21 26.15 31.54
N MET A 15 -36.38 25.52 31.66
CA MET A 15 -37.69 26.17 31.67
C MET A 15 -38.40 25.97 33.01
N PHE A 16 -38.11 26.84 33.98
CA PHE A 16 -38.66 26.72 35.33
C PHE A 16 -40.07 27.29 35.42
N THR A 17 -41.07 26.42 35.65
CA THR A 17 -42.45 26.85 35.93
C THR A 17 -42.60 27.31 37.38
N VAL A 18 -43.03 28.55 37.57
CA VAL A 18 -43.40 29.15 38.86
C VAL A 18 -44.93 29.14 38.98
N THR A 19 -45.44 28.63 40.10
CA THR A 19 -46.88 28.41 40.29
C THR A 19 -47.42 29.04 41.57
N LEU A 20 -48.69 29.48 41.51
CA LEU A 20 -49.50 29.81 42.67
C LEU A 20 -50.34 28.59 43.05
N ASP A 21 -50.50 28.33 44.35
CA ASP A 21 -51.29 27.23 44.89
C ASP A 21 -52.79 27.37 44.60
N LYS A 22 -53.24 28.60 44.31
CA LYS A 22 -54.61 28.96 43.93
C LYS A 22 -54.62 30.28 43.15
N PRO A 23 -55.66 30.53 42.32
CA PRO A 23 -55.82 31.81 41.65
C PRO A 23 -56.03 32.96 42.65
N SER A 24 -55.39 34.10 42.38
CA SER A 24 -55.60 35.34 43.13
C SER A 24 -56.57 36.26 42.38
N ALA A 25 -57.45 36.94 43.12
CA ALA A 25 -58.33 37.98 42.57
C ALA A 25 -57.58 39.29 42.25
N ASN A 26 -56.38 39.46 42.80
CA ASN A 26 -55.50 40.61 42.58
C ASN A 26 -54.19 40.16 41.93
N GLN A 27 -53.50 41.10 41.29
CA GLN A 27 -52.18 40.84 40.71
C GLN A 27 -51.18 40.37 41.78
N VAL A 28 -50.36 39.37 41.43
CA VAL A 28 -49.24 38.89 42.27
C VAL A 28 -47.94 39.12 41.50
N THR A 29 -46.90 39.60 42.19
CA THR A 29 -45.56 39.75 41.60
C THR A 29 -44.51 39.05 42.44
N VAL A 30 -43.47 38.54 41.79
CA VAL A 30 -42.31 37.93 42.45
C VAL A 30 -41.06 38.13 41.59
N ASN A 31 -39.94 38.47 42.21
CA ASN A 31 -38.66 38.60 41.51
C ASN A 31 -37.98 37.24 41.39
N TYR A 32 -37.18 37.04 40.34
CA TYR A 32 -36.31 35.89 40.19
C TYR A 32 -34.90 36.33 39.79
N ALA A 33 -33.89 35.55 40.20
CA ALA A 33 -32.52 35.69 39.73
C ALA A 33 -31.82 34.33 39.71
N THR A 34 -30.96 34.11 38.71
CA THR A 34 -30.05 32.95 38.66
C THR A 34 -28.80 33.20 39.52
N SER A 35 -28.22 32.12 40.05
CA SER A 35 -26.90 32.15 40.70
C SER A 35 -26.14 30.87 40.39
N ASP A 36 -24.82 31.00 40.25
CA ASP A 36 -23.90 29.89 39.98
C ASP A 36 -24.01 28.77 41.03
N GLY A 37 -23.85 27.54 40.56
CA GLY A 37 -23.50 26.39 41.38
C GLY A 37 -22.09 25.93 40.99
N THR A 38 -22.00 24.73 40.42
CA THR A 38 -20.78 24.31 39.70
C THR A 38 -20.70 25.02 38.34
N ALA A 39 -21.84 25.15 37.65
CA ALA A 39 -21.96 25.94 36.42
C ALA A 39 -21.82 27.44 36.69
N LYS A 40 -21.20 28.14 35.74
CA LYS A 40 -20.84 29.56 35.72
C LYS A 40 -21.57 30.33 34.63
N ALA A 41 -22.09 31.49 35.03
CA ALA A 41 -22.73 32.40 34.09
C ALA A 41 -21.71 32.95 33.07
N GLY A 42 -22.04 32.87 31.79
CA GLY A 42 -21.24 33.36 30.68
C GLY A 42 -20.32 32.32 30.04
N THR A 43 -20.12 31.16 30.69
CA THR A 43 -19.48 29.98 30.08
C THR A 43 -20.50 28.88 29.85
N ASP A 44 -21.29 28.53 30.87
CA ASP A 44 -22.10 27.30 30.84
C ASP A 44 -23.61 27.64 30.76
N TYR A 45 -24.00 28.83 31.23
CA TYR A 45 -25.36 29.34 31.08
C TYR A 45 -25.43 30.87 30.98
N VAL A 46 -26.54 31.39 30.46
CA VAL A 46 -26.81 32.84 30.40
C VAL A 46 -27.54 33.27 31.67
N ALA A 47 -26.93 34.17 32.46
CA ALA A 47 -27.56 34.71 33.66
C ALA A 47 -28.90 35.40 33.35
N ALA A 48 -29.93 35.08 34.15
CA ALA A 48 -31.28 35.60 33.98
C ALA A 48 -31.82 36.16 35.31
N SER A 49 -32.45 37.34 35.25
CA SER A 49 -33.18 37.93 36.38
C SER A 49 -34.33 38.80 35.90
N GLY A 50 -35.34 38.98 36.75
CA GLY A 50 -36.50 39.82 36.43
C GLY A 50 -37.63 39.70 37.44
N THR A 51 -38.80 40.22 37.07
CA THR A 51 -40.03 40.14 37.88
C THR A 51 -41.11 39.43 37.10
N LEU A 52 -41.61 38.31 37.66
CA LEU A 52 -42.81 37.65 37.15
C LEU A 52 -44.04 38.37 37.68
N THR A 53 -45.02 38.58 36.80
CA THR A 53 -46.31 39.16 37.13
C THR A 53 -47.41 38.16 36.77
N PHE A 54 -48.20 37.76 37.76
CA PHE A 54 -49.39 36.95 37.59
C PHE A 54 -50.60 37.89 37.58
N ALA A 55 -51.26 38.00 36.43
CA ALA A 55 -52.55 38.69 36.35
C ALA A 55 -53.62 37.97 37.18
N ALA A 56 -54.70 38.66 37.54
CA ALA A 56 -55.79 38.04 38.30
C ALA A 56 -56.29 36.76 37.60
N GLY A 57 -56.39 35.66 38.35
CA GLY A 57 -56.76 34.34 37.84
C GLY A 57 -55.65 33.51 37.20
N VAL A 58 -54.48 34.08 36.88
CA VAL A 58 -53.33 33.35 36.33
C VAL A 58 -52.53 32.70 37.46
N THR A 59 -52.27 31.40 37.35
CA THR A 59 -51.58 30.63 38.40
C THR A 59 -50.21 30.10 37.99
N THR A 60 -49.79 30.28 36.73
CA THR A 60 -48.50 29.77 36.24
C THR A 60 -47.78 30.83 35.42
N GLN A 61 -46.47 30.91 35.59
CA GLN A 61 -45.54 31.70 34.77
C GLN A 61 -44.21 30.94 34.65
N SER A 62 -43.38 31.27 33.66
CA SER A 62 -42.12 30.55 33.41
C SER A 62 -40.91 31.47 33.46
N VAL A 63 -39.79 30.93 33.95
CA VAL A 63 -38.45 31.52 33.85
C VAL A 63 -37.63 30.70 32.88
N HIS A 64 -37.03 31.37 31.90
CA HIS A 64 -36.19 30.75 30.89
C HIS A 64 -34.73 31.06 31.22
N VAL A 65 -33.89 30.02 31.28
CA VAL A 65 -32.44 30.16 31.42
C VAL A 65 -31.81 29.49 30.20
N GLY A 66 -31.03 30.24 29.41
CA GLY A 66 -30.32 29.70 28.26
C GLY A 66 -29.07 28.95 28.70
N ILE A 67 -28.80 27.81 28.06
CA ILE A 67 -27.59 27.01 28.24
C ILE A 67 -26.63 27.35 27.11
N ILE A 68 -25.34 27.40 27.43
CA ILE A 68 -24.27 27.59 26.46
C ILE A 68 -23.59 26.23 26.36
N GLY A 69 -23.89 25.49 25.31
CA GLY A 69 -23.31 24.18 25.08
C GLY A 69 -22.04 24.24 24.24
N ASP A 70 -21.10 23.32 24.47
CA ASP A 70 -19.87 23.22 23.69
C ASP A 70 -19.47 21.77 23.35
N THR A 71 -18.18 21.44 23.30
CA THR A 71 -17.69 20.09 22.94
C THR A 71 -16.59 19.62 23.91
N VAL A 72 -16.44 20.32 25.04
CA VAL A 72 -15.42 20.06 26.05
C VAL A 72 -15.98 19.05 27.05
N VAL A 73 -15.29 17.93 27.19
CA VAL A 73 -15.70 16.90 28.16
C VAL A 73 -15.55 17.44 29.59
N GLU A 74 -16.69 17.67 30.24
CA GLU A 74 -16.80 18.15 31.61
C GLU A 74 -17.82 17.34 32.43
N PRO A 75 -17.80 17.36 33.78
CA PRO A 75 -18.79 16.65 34.58
C PRO A 75 -20.14 17.38 34.61
N ASP A 76 -21.24 16.67 34.92
CA ASP A 76 -22.55 17.30 35.13
C ASP A 76 -22.49 18.50 36.10
N GLU A 77 -23.09 19.61 35.68
CA GLU A 77 -23.01 20.88 36.39
C GLU A 77 -24.37 21.40 36.88
N THR A 78 -24.36 22.37 37.80
CA THR A 78 -25.60 22.88 38.42
C THR A 78 -25.63 24.40 38.56
N LEU A 79 -26.82 24.97 38.42
CA LEU A 79 -27.14 26.37 38.71
C LEU A 79 -28.44 26.48 39.54
N LYS A 80 -28.71 27.64 40.13
CA LYS A 80 -29.92 27.88 40.94
C LYS A 80 -30.75 29.05 40.41
N VAL A 81 -32.07 28.93 40.51
CA VAL A 81 -33.03 30.04 40.34
C VAL A 81 -33.67 30.34 41.68
N THR A 82 -33.54 31.59 42.15
CA THR A 82 -34.06 32.04 43.44
C THR A 82 -35.17 33.08 43.26
N LEU A 83 -36.31 32.84 43.89
CA LEU A 83 -37.44 33.76 43.98
C LEU A 83 -37.30 34.68 45.20
N SER A 84 -37.66 35.95 45.06
CA SER A 84 -37.58 36.92 46.15
C SER A 84 -38.65 38.02 46.04
N GLY A 85 -38.86 38.76 47.13
CA GLY A 85 -39.76 39.92 47.18
C GLY A 85 -41.18 39.67 46.66
N PRO A 86 -41.90 38.60 47.10
CA PRO A 86 -43.27 38.38 46.65
C PRO A 86 -44.19 39.50 47.16
N ALA A 87 -45.11 39.95 46.31
CA ALA A 87 -46.20 40.85 46.67
C ALA A 87 -47.54 40.21 46.29
N GLY A 88 -48.47 40.12 47.25
CA GLY A 88 -49.75 39.44 47.05
C GLY A 88 -49.72 37.91 47.21
N ALA A 89 -48.56 37.33 47.57
CA ALA A 89 -48.38 35.90 47.87
C ALA A 89 -47.25 35.69 48.89
N THR A 90 -47.05 34.45 49.33
CA THR A 90 -45.89 34.02 50.14
C THR A 90 -45.14 32.91 49.42
N LEU A 91 -43.81 32.83 49.60
CA LEU A 91 -42.99 31.80 48.96
C LEU A 91 -43.04 30.50 49.76
N ALA A 92 -43.74 29.50 49.23
CA ALA A 92 -43.70 28.14 49.78
C ALA A 92 -42.37 27.43 49.48
N ARG A 93 -41.80 27.69 48.29
CA ARG A 93 -40.47 27.25 47.88
C ARG A 93 -39.80 28.38 47.11
N ALA A 94 -38.65 28.84 47.60
CA ALA A 94 -37.97 30.00 47.01
C ALA A 94 -36.84 29.62 46.04
N VAL A 95 -36.37 28.38 46.01
CA VAL A 95 -35.20 27.98 45.21
C VAL A 95 -35.46 26.71 44.39
N ALA A 96 -35.05 26.73 43.13
CA ALA A 96 -34.97 25.56 42.26
C ALA A 96 -33.54 25.39 41.74
N THR A 97 -33.13 24.15 41.52
CA THR A 97 -31.83 23.78 40.94
C THR A 97 -32.04 23.32 39.50
N GLY A 98 -31.20 23.81 38.59
CA GLY A 98 -31.04 23.30 37.24
C GLY A 98 -29.76 22.50 37.14
N THR A 99 -29.82 21.34 36.49
CA THR A 99 -28.65 20.51 36.19
C THR A 99 -28.39 20.53 34.69
N ILE A 100 -27.17 20.84 34.30
CA ILE A 100 -26.67 20.72 32.92
C ILE A 100 -25.97 19.36 32.87
N LEU A 101 -26.46 18.46 32.02
CA LEU A 101 -25.93 17.11 31.88
C LEU A 101 -24.90 17.12 30.77
N THR A 102 -23.74 16.50 31.02
CA THR A 102 -22.76 16.36 29.96
C THR A 102 -23.22 15.33 28.93
N ASP A 103 -23.22 15.70 27.66
CA ASP A 103 -23.42 14.79 26.53
C ASP A 103 -22.18 14.62 25.66
N ASP A 104 -21.06 15.25 26.07
CA ASP A 104 -19.76 15.09 25.46
C ASP A 104 -19.05 13.81 25.91
N THR A 105 -18.52 13.09 24.94
CA THR A 105 -17.73 11.88 25.19
C THR A 105 -16.38 11.98 24.51
N THR A 106 -15.35 11.39 25.14
CA THR A 106 -14.11 11.12 24.39
C THR A 106 -14.43 10.08 23.33
N ALA A 107 -14.34 10.46 22.05
CA ALA A 107 -14.48 9.52 20.96
C ALA A 107 -13.48 8.36 21.18
N PRO A 108 -13.90 7.09 21.13
CA PRO A 108 -12.96 5.98 21.09
C PRO A 108 -12.01 6.21 19.91
N PRO A 109 -10.69 5.97 20.05
CA PRO A 109 -9.80 6.05 18.89
C PRO A 109 -10.37 5.14 17.81
N ALA A 110 -10.61 5.69 16.62
CA ALA A 110 -11.10 4.94 15.48
C ALA A 110 -10.21 3.71 15.29
N THR A 111 -10.80 2.51 15.27
CA THR A 111 -10.04 1.29 14.99
C THR A 111 -9.51 1.42 13.56
N PRO A 112 -8.18 1.47 13.36
CA PRO A 112 -7.62 1.76 12.04
C PRO A 112 -7.94 0.63 11.06
N GLY A 113 -8.18 0.99 9.79
CA GLY A 113 -8.38 0.03 8.72
C GLY A 113 -7.06 -0.44 8.12
N LEU A 114 -6.91 -1.74 7.92
CA LEU A 114 -5.82 -2.36 7.16
C LEU A 114 -6.23 -2.48 5.69
N SER A 115 -5.36 -2.05 4.79
CA SER A 115 -5.45 -2.32 3.36
C SER A 115 -4.18 -3.03 2.89
N ILE A 116 -4.26 -3.75 1.78
CA ILE A 116 -3.10 -4.35 1.11
C ILE A 116 -3.07 -3.85 -0.33
N SER A 117 -1.90 -3.44 -0.82
CA SER A 117 -1.74 -3.00 -2.20
C SER A 117 -1.74 -4.20 -3.15
N ASP A 118 -2.01 -3.94 -4.43
CA ASP A 118 -1.65 -4.87 -5.50
C ASP A 118 -0.13 -4.88 -5.70
N ALA A 119 0.36 -5.94 -6.34
CA ALA A 119 1.76 -6.11 -6.68
C ALA A 119 1.88 -6.63 -8.12
N SER A 120 2.95 -6.26 -8.81
CA SER A 120 3.31 -6.86 -10.09
C SER A 120 4.76 -7.31 -10.05
N ALA A 121 5.01 -8.50 -10.58
CA ALA A 121 6.34 -9.05 -10.77
C ALA A 121 6.46 -9.54 -12.21
N THR A 122 7.68 -9.55 -12.75
CA THR A 122 7.99 -10.25 -13.99
C THR A 122 8.70 -11.53 -13.63
N GLU A 123 8.45 -12.63 -14.32
CA GLU A 123 9.21 -13.86 -14.11
C GLU A 123 10.72 -13.59 -14.14
N PRO A 124 11.50 -14.19 -13.22
CA PRO A 124 12.93 -14.02 -13.24
C PRO A 124 13.50 -14.67 -14.49
N GLY A 125 14.30 -13.90 -15.25
CA GLY A 125 15.00 -14.44 -16.41
C GLY A 125 16.00 -15.51 -15.98
N ALA A 126 16.22 -16.52 -16.82
CA ALA A 126 17.20 -17.59 -16.59
C ALA A 126 18.70 -17.15 -16.53
N GLY A 127 19.02 -15.89 -16.22
CA GLY A 127 20.39 -15.37 -16.23
C GLY A 127 20.68 -14.39 -15.09
N GLY A 128 21.59 -14.77 -14.19
CA GLY A 128 22.26 -13.94 -13.17
C GLY A 128 22.96 -12.69 -13.70
N ILE A 129 23.62 -11.94 -12.81
CA ILE A 129 24.65 -10.95 -13.21
C ILE A 129 25.60 -11.63 -14.21
N ALA A 130 25.73 -11.08 -15.41
CA ALA A 130 26.52 -11.71 -16.45
C ALA A 130 27.95 -12.00 -15.96
N PRO A 131 28.57 -13.11 -16.43
CA PRO A 131 29.96 -13.40 -16.09
C PRO A 131 30.89 -12.22 -16.46
N GLY A 132 31.90 -12.00 -15.63
CA GLY A 132 32.89 -10.94 -15.82
C GLY A 132 32.76 -9.79 -14.82
N TYR A 133 33.60 -8.78 -15.02
CA TYR A 133 33.68 -7.60 -14.17
C TYR A 133 32.54 -6.62 -14.45
N LEU A 134 32.25 -5.80 -13.43
CA LEU A 134 31.23 -4.76 -13.47
C LEU A 134 31.87 -3.39 -13.76
N ARG A 135 31.05 -2.43 -14.17
CA ARG A 135 31.44 -1.01 -14.31
C ARG A 135 30.27 -0.10 -13.96
N THR A 136 30.49 1.20 -13.85
CA THR A 136 29.43 2.16 -13.57
C THR A 136 28.97 2.92 -14.80
N SER A 137 27.70 3.32 -14.85
CA SER A 137 27.12 4.15 -15.91
C SER A 137 26.07 5.07 -15.31
N GLY A 138 26.38 6.36 -15.18
CA GLY A 138 25.55 7.27 -14.38
C GLY A 138 25.48 6.78 -12.93
N ASN A 139 24.28 6.69 -12.38
CA ASN A 139 24.00 6.13 -11.07
C ASN A 139 23.82 4.60 -11.04
N GLN A 140 24.03 3.90 -12.15
CA GLN A 140 23.86 2.44 -12.22
C GLN A 140 25.20 1.70 -12.17
N ILE A 141 25.19 0.52 -11.53
CA ILE A 141 26.20 -0.52 -11.79
C ILE A 141 25.69 -1.34 -12.97
N ILE A 142 26.56 -1.64 -13.93
CA ILE A 142 26.22 -2.44 -15.12
C ILE A 142 27.17 -3.63 -15.28
N ASP A 143 26.65 -4.72 -15.80
CA ASP A 143 27.43 -5.93 -16.08
C ASP A 143 28.24 -5.83 -17.40
N SER A 144 28.90 -6.93 -17.74
CA SER A 144 29.73 -7.03 -18.95
C SER A 144 28.92 -6.86 -20.24
N THR A 145 27.62 -7.13 -20.22
CA THR A 145 26.69 -6.94 -21.37
C THR A 145 26.13 -5.52 -21.44
N GLY A 146 26.32 -4.72 -20.39
CA GLY A 146 25.79 -3.36 -20.27
C GLY A 146 24.41 -3.29 -19.61
N LYS A 147 23.92 -4.40 -19.05
CA LYS A 147 22.66 -4.42 -18.30
C LYS A 147 22.88 -3.82 -16.90
N PRO A 148 22.02 -2.90 -16.43
CA PRO A 148 21.94 -2.55 -15.02
C PRO A 148 21.82 -3.76 -14.10
N VAL A 149 22.54 -3.71 -12.98
CA VAL A 149 22.51 -4.74 -11.93
C VAL A 149 22.50 -4.09 -10.56
N GLN A 150 21.82 -4.74 -9.62
CA GLN A 150 21.83 -4.39 -8.21
C GLN A 150 22.65 -5.42 -7.43
N LEU A 151 23.50 -4.95 -6.52
CA LEU A 151 24.16 -5.81 -5.54
C LEU A 151 23.28 -5.90 -4.30
N ALA A 152 22.55 -7.00 -4.16
CA ALA A 152 21.79 -7.35 -2.96
C ALA A 152 22.70 -8.18 -2.06
N SER A 153 23.40 -7.50 -1.14
CA SER A 153 24.57 -8.07 -0.46
C SER A 153 24.32 -8.35 1.02
N VAL A 154 25.13 -9.23 1.60
CA VAL A 154 25.19 -9.45 3.05
C VAL A 154 26.62 -9.38 3.56
N ASN A 155 26.81 -8.77 4.73
CA ASN A 155 28.10 -8.74 5.42
C ASN A 155 28.35 -10.06 6.17
N TRP A 156 29.48 -10.72 5.91
CA TRP A 156 29.92 -11.89 6.69
C TRP A 156 31.24 -11.62 7.40
N PHE A 157 31.15 -11.12 8.63
CA PHE A 157 32.32 -10.65 9.38
C PHE A 157 33.01 -11.77 10.19
N GLY A 158 34.24 -11.49 10.62
CA GLY A 158 35.07 -12.26 11.53
C GLY A 158 36.54 -12.30 11.12
N ALA A 159 36.83 -12.15 9.82
CA ALA A 159 38.20 -12.19 9.31
C ALA A 159 39.01 -10.92 9.61
N GLU A 160 38.34 -9.83 9.93
CA GLU A 160 38.90 -8.60 10.48
C GLU A 160 39.10 -8.63 12.00
N GLY A 161 38.58 -9.65 12.67
CA GLY A 161 38.78 -9.92 14.08
C GLY A 161 39.98 -10.82 14.37
N THR A 162 40.21 -11.13 15.65
CA THR A 162 41.32 -11.99 16.10
C THR A 162 41.20 -13.45 15.66
N ASN A 163 40.03 -13.85 15.15
CA ASN A 163 39.82 -15.15 14.52
C ASN A 163 40.55 -15.29 13.19
N LEU A 164 40.78 -14.18 12.47
CA LEU A 164 41.37 -14.15 11.12
C LEU A 164 40.62 -15.01 10.09
N ALA A 165 39.37 -15.37 10.39
CA ALA A 165 38.43 -16.07 9.50
C ALA A 165 36.99 -15.66 9.86
N PRO A 166 36.05 -15.73 8.91
CA PRO A 166 34.65 -15.39 9.18
C PRO A 166 34.08 -16.23 10.33
N HIS A 167 33.23 -15.59 11.14
CA HIS A 167 32.60 -16.24 12.28
C HIS A 167 31.56 -17.29 11.86
N GLY A 168 31.24 -18.21 12.76
CA GLY A 168 30.27 -19.30 12.55
C GLY A 168 30.87 -20.60 12.04
N LEU A 169 32.13 -20.58 11.58
CA LEU A 169 32.83 -21.79 11.09
C LEU A 169 33.13 -22.82 12.20
N TRP A 170 32.95 -22.46 13.46
CA TRP A 170 32.98 -23.38 14.60
C TRP A 170 31.71 -24.24 14.74
N THR A 171 30.63 -23.91 14.02
CA THR A 171 29.33 -24.59 14.13
C THR A 171 28.71 -24.97 12.78
N ARG A 172 29.23 -24.46 11.66
CA ARG A 172 28.73 -24.71 10.31
C ARG A 172 29.87 -24.90 9.30
N ASN A 173 29.58 -25.62 8.21
CA ASN A 173 30.41 -25.62 7.03
C ASN A 173 30.28 -24.29 6.25
N TYR A 174 31.39 -23.76 5.73
CA TYR A 174 31.40 -22.49 5.00
C TYR A 174 30.59 -22.52 3.68
N LYS A 175 30.51 -23.68 3.02
CA LYS A 175 29.72 -23.89 1.80
C LYS A 175 28.24 -23.82 2.10
N ASP A 176 27.80 -24.47 3.18
CA ASP A 176 26.40 -24.41 3.63
C ASP A 176 25.97 -22.98 4.00
N MET A 177 26.88 -22.16 4.53
CA MET A 177 26.60 -20.73 4.79
C MET A 177 26.34 -19.99 3.48
N ILE A 178 27.22 -20.15 2.48
CA ILE A 178 27.10 -19.50 1.16
C ILE A 178 25.86 -20.00 0.41
N ASP A 179 25.60 -21.30 0.44
CA ASP A 179 24.40 -21.90 -0.15
C ASP A 179 23.13 -21.32 0.49
N GLN A 180 23.12 -21.14 1.81
CA GLN A 180 22.00 -20.54 2.51
C GLN A 180 21.84 -19.05 2.18
N MET A 181 22.93 -18.27 2.10
CA MET A 181 22.88 -16.86 1.67
C MET A 181 22.28 -16.75 0.26
N SER A 182 22.78 -17.55 -0.68
CA SER A 182 22.28 -17.57 -2.06
C SER A 182 20.80 -17.98 -2.12
N ALA A 183 20.39 -18.98 -1.33
CA ALA A 183 18.99 -19.41 -1.24
C ALA A 183 18.06 -18.35 -0.62
N GLN A 184 18.61 -17.38 0.13
CA GLN A 184 17.86 -16.23 0.64
C GLN A 184 17.86 -15.05 -0.34
N GLY A 185 18.35 -15.19 -1.56
CA GLY A 185 18.32 -14.14 -2.59
C GLY A 185 19.50 -13.17 -2.56
N PHE A 186 20.46 -13.34 -1.64
CA PHE A 186 21.69 -12.55 -1.67
C PHE A 186 22.55 -12.96 -2.86
N ASN A 187 23.04 -11.97 -3.62
CA ASN A 187 23.88 -12.20 -4.79
C ASN A 187 25.34 -11.80 -4.56
N THR A 188 25.64 -11.10 -3.47
CA THR A 188 26.96 -10.55 -3.17
C THR A 188 27.28 -10.69 -1.68
N ILE A 189 28.55 -10.92 -1.33
CA ILE A 189 29.02 -10.90 0.06
C ILE A 189 30.02 -9.74 0.20
N ARG A 190 29.77 -8.83 1.16
CA ARG A 190 30.81 -7.91 1.66
C ARG A 190 31.63 -8.70 2.69
N LEU A 191 32.93 -8.80 2.46
CA LEU A 191 33.84 -9.63 3.25
C LEU A 191 34.86 -8.75 3.98
N PRO A 192 34.56 -8.34 5.23
CA PRO A 192 35.48 -7.60 6.09
C PRO A 192 36.78 -8.37 6.35
N TYR A 193 37.92 -7.69 6.23
CA TYR A 193 39.23 -8.20 6.62
C TYR A 193 40.07 -7.12 7.33
N SER A 194 41.19 -7.52 7.96
CA SER A 194 42.14 -6.57 8.54
C SER A 194 43.52 -6.61 7.88
N SER A 195 44.26 -5.50 7.91
CA SER A 195 45.67 -5.48 7.49
C SER A 195 46.50 -6.52 8.25
N GLU A 196 46.19 -6.76 9.52
CA GLU A 196 46.81 -7.81 10.32
C GLU A 196 46.55 -9.21 9.77
N MET A 197 45.33 -9.53 9.34
CA MET A 197 45.00 -10.83 8.73
C MET A 197 45.90 -11.17 7.54
N LEU A 198 46.20 -10.18 6.69
CA LEU A 198 47.06 -10.37 5.52
C LEU A 198 48.54 -10.57 5.88
N ARG A 199 48.97 -10.00 7.01
CA ARG A 199 50.37 -10.01 7.46
C ARG A 199 50.68 -11.08 8.51
N SER A 200 49.64 -11.63 9.13
CA SER A 200 49.78 -12.62 10.19
C SER A 200 50.30 -13.94 9.63
N THR A 201 51.17 -14.58 10.42
CA THR A 201 51.59 -15.98 10.21
C THR A 201 50.80 -16.94 11.10
N ALA A 202 49.93 -16.43 11.98
CA ALA A 202 49.06 -17.26 12.78
C ALA A 202 48.01 -17.93 11.89
N LEU A 203 47.69 -19.19 12.21
CA LEU A 203 46.56 -19.87 11.59
C LEU A 203 45.25 -19.26 12.11
N PRO A 204 44.20 -19.18 11.26
CA PRO A 204 42.90 -18.73 11.70
C PRO A 204 42.33 -19.66 12.78
N SER A 205 41.53 -19.09 13.68
CA SER A 205 40.91 -19.81 14.80
C SER A 205 39.38 -19.75 14.73
N GLY A 206 38.70 -20.55 15.56
CA GLY A 206 37.23 -20.64 15.52
C GLY A 206 36.69 -21.41 14.31
N ILE A 207 37.46 -22.40 13.80
CA ILE A 207 37.02 -23.29 12.72
C ILE A 207 36.92 -24.70 13.28
N ASP A 208 35.75 -25.32 13.12
CA ASP A 208 35.59 -26.76 13.34
C ASP A 208 36.01 -27.49 12.05
N TYR A 209 37.20 -28.08 12.08
CA TYR A 209 37.75 -28.82 10.94
C TYR A 209 37.06 -30.17 10.68
N ALA A 210 36.26 -30.69 11.61
CA ALA A 210 35.42 -31.85 11.30
C ALA A 210 34.33 -31.48 10.29
N GLN A 211 33.79 -30.25 10.41
CA GLN A 211 32.83 -29.69 9.47
C GLN A 211 33.50 -29.04 8.27
N ASN A 212 34.70 -28.48 8.43
CA ASN A 212 35.45 -27.78 7.39
C ASN A 212 36.83 -28.41 7.12
N PRO A 213 36.89 -29.69 6.69
CA PRO A 213 38.16 -30.42 6.60
C PRO A 213 39.12 -29.83 5.55
N ASP A 214 38.59 -29.21 4.50
CA ASP A 214 39.38 -28.58 3.44
C ASP A 214 39.97 -27.20 3.82
N LEU A 215 39.65 -26.69 5.01
CA LEU A 215 40.24 -25.48 5.59
C LEU A 215 41.41 -25.79 6.56
N GLN A 216 41.62 -27.06 6.90
CA GLN A 216 42.62 -27.43 7.90
C GLN A 216 44.05 -27.11 7.43
N GLY A 217 44.78 -26.36 8.26
CA GLY A 217 46.18 -25.98 8.00
C GLY A 217 46.37 -24.85 6.98
N LEU A 218 45.28 -24.27 6.46
CA LEU A 218 45.35 -23.11 5.58
C LEU A 218 45.59 -21.82 6.38
N SER A 219 46.38 -20.90 5.80
CA SER A 219 46.48 -19.53 6.32
C SER A 219 45.17 -18.76 6.14
N ALA A 220 45.02 -17.64 6.83
CA ALA A 220 43.82 -16.80 6.76
C ALA A 220 43.47 -16.39 5.31
N ILE A 221 44.46 -15.96 4.52
CA ILE A 221 44.25 -15.60 3.11
C ILE A 221 43.90 -16.81 2.22
N GLN A 222 44.37 -18.01 2.56
CA GLN A 222 43.99 -19.25 1.86
C GLN A 222 42.57 -19.70 2.22
N VAL A 223 42.11 -19.46 3.45
CA VAL A 223 40.69 -19.64 3.82
C VAL A 223 39.80 -18.67 3.04
N MET A 224 40.21 -17.41 2.90
CA MET A 224 39.53 -16.43 2.06
C MET A 224 39.46 -16.88 0.59
N ASP A 225 40.53 -17.45 0.02
CA ASP A 225 40.49 -18.02 -1.35
C ASP A 225 39.40 -19.09 -1.50
N LYS A 226 39.25 -19.99 -0.51
CA LYS A 226 38.27 -21.08 -0.53
C LYS A 226 36.84 -20.56 -0.52
N ILE A 227 36.58 -19.53 0.28
CA ILE A 227 35.28 -18.85 0.37
C ILE A 227 34.95 -18.15 -0.95
N ILE A 228 35.87 -17.34 -1.48
CA ILE A 228 35.70 -16.63 -2.75
C ILE A 228 35.48 -17.63 -3.89
N SER A 229 36.27 -18.69 -3.96
CA SER A 229 36.14 -19.71 -5.01
C SER A 229 34.76 -20.38 -4.99
N TYR A 230 34.24 -20.72 -3.80
CA TYR A 230 32.93 -21.35 -3.69
C TYR A 230 31.78 -20.36 -3.98
N ALA A 231 31.87 -19.12 -3.47
CA ALA A 231 30.91 -18.06 -3.82
C ALA A 231 30.81 -17.88 -5.34
N GLY A 232 31.95 -17.89 -6.05
CA GLY A 232 31.98 -17.83 -7.50
C GLY A 232 31.32 -19.03 -8.19
N GLN A 233 31.50 -20.26 -7.67
CA GLN A 233 30.81 -21.45 -8.18
C GLN A 233 29.28 -21.37 -8.01
N LYS A 234 28.82 -20.63 -7.00
CA LYS A 234 27.40 -20.33 -6.75
C LYS A 234 26.88 -19.13 -7.55
N GLY A 235 27.72 -18.50 -8.36
CA GLY A 235 27.36 -17.30 -9.11
C GLY A 235 27.25 -16.04 -8.26
N MET A 236 27.64 -16.10 -6.98
CA MET A 236 27.71 -14.92 -6.11
C MET A 236 28.93 -14.06 -6.43
N ARG A 237 28.90 -12.79 -6.02
CA ARG A 237 30.01 -11.84 -6.08
C ARG A 237 30.56 -11.54 -4.68
N ILE A 238 31.76 -10.95 -4.65
CA ILE A 238 32.47 -10.57 -3.42
C ILE A 238 32.94 -9.12 -3.57
N VAL A 239 32.69 -8.31 -2.54
CA VAL A 239 33.37 -7.05 -2.30
C VAL A 239 34.29 -7.25 -1.09
N LEU A 240 35.59 -7.00 -1.27
CA LEU A 240 36.54 -7.06 -0.17
C LEU A 240 36.54 -5.72 0.56
N ASP A 241 36.45 -5.76 1.88
CA ASP A 241 36.39 -4.57 2.73
C ASP A 241 37.58 -4.53 3.68
N HIS A 242 38.41 -3.48 3.57
CA HIS A 242 39.40 -3.20 4.58
C HIS A 242 38.73 -2.59 5.81
N HIS A 243 38.33 -3.48 6.71
CA HIS A 243 37.54 -3.12 7.86
C HIS A 243 38.38 -2.56 9.01
N ARG A 244 39.61 -3.07 9.18
CA ARG A 244 40.51 -2.67 10.28
C ARG A 244 41.97 -2.72 9.90
N SER A 245 42.78 -1.88 10.54
CA SER A 245 44.23 -2.03 10.49
C SER A 245 44.69 -3.21 11.36
N SER A 246 44.41 -3.17 12.66
CA SER A 246 44.70 -4.24 13.62
C SER A 246 43.51 -5.21 13.75
N ALA A 247 43.77 -6.50 13.97
CA ALA A 247 42.71 -7.46 14.24
C ALA A 247 42.04 -7.16 15.59
N GLY A 248 40.69 -7.09 15.65
CA GLY A 248 40.01 -6.62 16.86
C GLY A 248 38.49 -6.70 16.83
N ALA A 249 37.83 -5.66 17.37
CA ALA A 249 36.39 -5.45 17.35
C ALA A 249 36.10 -3.96 17.10
N GLY A 250 34.94 -3.62 16.53
CA GLY A 250 34.58 -2.24 16.16
C GLY A 250 35.25 -1.75 14.88
N THR A 251 35.59 -0.47 14.79
CA THR A 251 36.30 0.12 13.63
C THR A 251 37.81 0.19 13.88
N SER A 252 38.58 0.72 12.92
CA SER A 252 39.97 1.10 13.19
C SER A 252 40.05 2.08 14.36
N GLU A 253 40.95 1.81 15.32
CA GLU A 253 41.08 2.48 16.62
C GLU A 253 41.14 4.03 16.61
N ASN A 254 41.61 4.62 15.51
CA ASN A 254 41.75 6.06 15.34
C ASN A 254 40.83 6.65 14.26
N GLY A 255 39.98 5.84 13.63
CA GLY A 255 39.06 6.27 12.57
C GLY A 255 39.72 6.70 11.27
N LEU A 256 40.96 6.26 11.03
CA LEU A 256 41.74 6.53 9.83
C LEU A 256 42.26 5.22 9.22
N TRP A 257 42.57 5.27 7.93
CA TRP A 257 43.13 4.16 7.14
C TRP A 257 44.61 3.83 7.44
N TYR A 258 45.18 4.47 8.46
CA TYR A 258 46.57 4.27 8.86
C TYR A 258 46.77 4.51 10.35
N ASN A 259 47.79 3.88 10.91
CA ASN A 259 48.33 4.17 12.23
C ASN A 259 49.87 4.03 12.20
N SER A 260 50.52 4.01 13.37
CA SER A 260 51.97 3.87 13.47
C SER A 260 52.50 2.50 13.04
N GLN A 261 51.67 1.45 13.10
CA GLN A 261 52.03 0.08 12.74
C GLN A 261 51.71 -0.23 11.26
N TYR A 262 50.55 0.21 10.80
CA TYR A 262 50.02 0.04 9.46
C TYR A 262 49.93 1.41 8.79
N THR A 263 50.99 1.80 8.08
CA THR A 263 51.07 3.10 7.40
C THR A 263 50.15 3.17 6.19
N GLU A 264 49.83 4.38 5.69
CA GLU A 264 49.05 4.55 4.45
C GLU A 264 49.70 3.82 3.26
N ASP A 265 51.03 3.82 3.18
CA ASP A 265 51.78 3.10 2.15
C ASP A 265 51.60 1.58 2.27
N ALA A 266 51.60 1.06 3.50
CA ALA A 266 51.40 -0.35 3.80
C ALA A 266 49.96 -0.78 3.46
N TRP A 267 48.97 0.06 3.77
CA TRP A 267 47.56 -0.15 3.42
C TRP A 267 47.34 -0.16 1.89
N VAL A 268 47.95 0.80 1.17
CA VAL A 268 47.92 0.81 -0.30
C VAL A 268 48.58 -0.44 -0.90
N ALA A 269 49.70 -0.90 -0.33
CA ALA A 269 50.40 -2.10 -0.78
C ALA A 269 49.57 -3.39 -0.55
N ASP A 270 48.81 -3.47 0.53
CA ASP A 270 47.89 -4.58 0.78
C ASP A 270 46.79 -4.65 -0.27
N TRP A 271 46.22 -3.49 -0.62
CA TRP A 271 45.23 -3.40 -1.69
C TRP A 271 45.77 -3.84 -3.05
N GLN A 272 47.00 -3.43 -3.39
CA GLN A 272 47.66 -3.90 -4.61
C GLN A 272 47.89 -5.42 -4.59
N THR A 273 48.22 -5.98 -3.42
CA THR A 273 48.40 -7.42 -3.24
C THR A 273 47.10 -8.19 -3.48
N LEU A 274 45.98 -7.74 -2.92
CA LEU A 274 44.67 -8.35 -3.14
C LEU A 274 44.18 -8.18 -4.58
N ALA A 275 44.38 -7.00 -5.17
CA ALA A 275 44.03 -6.73 -6.57
C ALA A 275 44.83 -7.64 -7.53
N ALA A 276 46.11 -7.90 -7.24
CA ALA A 276 46.93 -8.83 -8.02
C ALA A 276 46.48 -10.28 -7.82
N ARG A 277 46.17 -10.67 -6.57
CA ARG A 277 45.77 -12.03 -6.21
C ARG A 277 44.48 -12.47 -6.91
N TYR A 278 43.52 -11.57 -7.07
CA TYR A 278 42.21 -11.87 -7.65
C TYR A 278 42.00 -11.25 -9.05
N LYS A 279 43.08 -10.87 -9.75
CA LYS A 279 43.03 -10.13 -11.02
C LYS A 279 42.25 -10.81 -12.15
N ASP A 280 42.25 -12.14 -12.16
CA ASP A 280 41.59 -12.96 -13.19
C ASP A 280 40.36 -13.70 -12.64
N ASN A 281 39.88 -13.30 -11.46
CA ASN A 281 38.72 -13.89 -10.81
C ASN A 281 37.60 -12.83 -10.65
N PRO A 282 36.64 -12.76 -11.59
CA PRO A 282 35.56 -11.77 -11.56
C PRO A 282 34.52 -12.04 -10.46
N THR A 283 34.71 -13.07 -9.62
CA THR A 283 33.95 -13.17 -8.36
C THR A 283 34.25 -12.00 -7.45
N VAL A 284 35.50 -11.54 -7.37
CA VAL A 284 35.86 -10.31 -6.65
C VAL A 284 35.62 -9.13 -7.58
N ILE A 285 34.55 -8.37 -7.33
CA ILE A 285 34.09 -7.30 -8.23
C ILE A 285 34.61 -5.92 -7.83
N GLY A 286 35.05 -5.74 -6.59
CA GLY A 286 35.60 -4.47 -6.16
C GLY A 286 36.16 -4.46 -4.74
N MET A 287 36.66 -3.29 -4.37
CA MET A 287 37.38 -3.02 -3.13
C MET A 287 36.73 -1.86 -2.39
N ASP A 288 36.24 -2.13 -1.19
CA ASP A 288 35.76 -1.14 -0.23
C ASP A 288 36.92 -0.67 0.63
N LEU A 289 37.39 0.54 0.32
CA LEU A 289 38.77 0.94 0.55
C LEU A 289 39.12 1.02 2.05
N HIS A 290 38.20 1.52 2.87
CA HIS A 290 38.37 1.61 4.32
C HIS A 290 37.03 1.80 5.02
N ASN A 291 36.76 0.93 5.98
CA ASN A 291 35.55 0.98 6.78
C ASN A 291 35.51 2.16 7.76
N GLU A 292 34.44 2.92 7.68
CA GLU A 292 34.01 3.96 8.59
C GLU A 292 35.10 5.00 8.97
N PRO A 293 35.60 5.82 8.01
CA PRO A 293 36.56 6.92 8.27
C PRO A 293 36.01 8.06 9.15
N TYR A 294 35.73 7.81 10.43
CA TYR A 294 35.03 8.76 11.31
C TYR A 294 35.86 9.98 11.72
N ASN A 295 37.18 9.85 11.76
CA ASN A 295 38.10 10.97 11.98
C ASN A 295 38.70 11.49 10.65
N GLY A 296 38.31 10.91 9.52
CA GLY A 296 38.66 11.41 8.20
C GLY A 296 37.97 12.74 7.90
N THR A 297 38.63 13.59 7.14
CA THR A 297 38.05 14.82 6.59
C THR A 297 37.76 14.63 5.10
N TRP A 298 36.74 15.30 4.58
CA TRP A 298 36.43 15.25 3.15
C TRP A 298 36.85 16.54 2.45
N GLY A 299 37.97 16.52 1.72
CA GLY A 299 38.50 17.71 1.07
C GLY A 299 39.15 18.70 2.05
N GLY A 300 40.17 19.40 1.57
CA GLY A 300 41.01 20.29 2.37
C GLY A 300 42.48 19.90 2.39
N GLY A 301 42.83 18.72 1.88
CA GLY A 301 44.20 18.20 1.83
C GLY A 301 44.73 17.74 3.19
N GLY A 302 46.00 17.36 3.22
CA GLY A 302 46.67 16.88 4.43
C GLY A 302 46.50 15.38 4.68
N ALA A 303 46.94 14.96 5.88
CA ALA A 303 47.07 13.55 6.25
C ALA A 303 45.74 12.89 6.63
N THR A 304 44.70 13.65 6.95
CA THR A 304 43.36 13.15 7.32
C THR A 304 42.35 13.25 6.19
N ASP A 305 42.73 13.80 5.02
CA ASP A 305 41.83 13.93 3.87
C ASP A 305 41.55 12.56 3.24
N TRP A 306 40.37 12.01 3.56
CA TRP A 306 39.91 10.72 3.08
C TRP A 306 39.73 10.72 1.56
N ALA A 307 39.18 11.79 0.98
CA ALA A 307 38.97 11.86 -0.47
C ALA A 307 40.30 11.75 -1.24
N ARG A 308 41.38 12.37 -0.74
CA ARG A 308 42.73 12.20 -1.28
C ARG A 308 43.23 10.76 -1.16
N ALA A 309 43.06 10.15 0.02
CA ALA A 309 43.56 8.80 0.28
C ALA A 309 42.79 7.73 -0.52
N ALA A 310 41.48 7.89 -0.67
CA ALA A 310 40.63 7.05 -1.51
C ALA A 310 41.05 7.12 -2.98
N GLU A 311 41.32 8.31 -3.52
CA GLU A 311 41.87 8.46 -4.87
C GLU A 311 43.24 7.78 -5.01
N ARG A 312 44.11 7.93 -4.01
CA ARG A 312 45.44 7.29 -4.01
C ARG A 312 45.33 5.76 -4.04
N ALA A 313 44.57 5.17 -3.12
CA ALA A 313 44.41 3.72 -3.02
C ALA A 313 43.64 3.15 -4.21
N GLY A 314 42.53 3.79 -4.61
CA GLY A 314 41.74 3.39 -5.78
C GLY A 314 42.58 3.39 -7.06
N ASN A 315 43.40 4.42 -7.29
CA ASN A 315 44.31 4.45 -8.44
C ASN A 315 45.41 3.39 -8.38
N ALA A 316 45.91 3.06 -7.18
CA ALA A 316 46.88 1.99 -7.00
C ALA A 316 46.27 0.60 -7.30
N VAL A 317 45.03 0.35 -6.85
CA VAL A 317 44.25 -0.86 -7.17
C VAL A 317 44.03 -0.96 -8.68
N LEU A 318 43.53 0.10 -9.30
CA LEU A 318 43.22 0.12 -10.74
C LEU A 318 44.46 0.03 -11.62
N GLY A 319 45.61 0.48 -11.14
CA GLY A 319 46.91 0.26 -11.79
C GLY A 319 47.31 -1.22 -11.86
N VAL A 320 46.81 -2.05 -10.94
CA VAL A 320 47.02 -3.50 -10.93
C VAL A 320 45.91 -4.23 -11.69
N ASN A 321 44.64 -3.93 -11.38
CA ASN A 321 43.47 -4.48 -12.06
C ASN A 321 42.48 -3.35 -12.42
N PRO A 322 42.44 -2.92 -13.69
CA PRO A 322 41.60 -1.79 -14.11
C PRO A 322 40.10 -2.13 -14.23
N ASN A 323 39.71 -3.38 -13.93
CA ASN A 323 38.33 -3.84 -14.06
C ASN A 323 37.56 -3.83 -12.73
N LEU A 324 38.23 -3.58 -11.59
CA LEU A 324 37.59 -3.57 -10.27
C LEU A 324 36.79 -2.28 -10.05
N LEU A 325 35.62 -2.41 -9.43
CA LEU A 325 34.93 -1.28 -8.81
C LEU A 325 35.69 -0.82 -7.56
N ILE A 326 35.65 0.48 -7.31
CA ILE A 326 36.24 1.12 -6.13
C ILE A 326 35.09 1.71 -5.32
N PHE A 327 34.84 1.10 -4.16
CA PHE A 327 33.83 1.55 -3.23
C PHE A 327 34.48 2.54 -2.25
N VAL A 328 33.86 3.71 -2.12
CA VAL A 328 34.37 4.81 -1.30
C VAL A 328 33.30 5.23 -0.31
N GLU A 329 33.50 4.87 0.96
CA GLU A 329 32.66 5.32 2.06
C GLU A 329 32.79 6.83 2.32
N GLY A 330 31.88 7.38 3.12
CA GLY A 330 31.90 8.74 3.62
C GLY A 330 32.83 8.97 4.81
N VAL A 331 32.66 10.10 5.50
CA VAL A 331 33.35 10.42 6.77
C VAL A 331 32.34 10.54 7.92
N GLY A 332 32.76 10.86 9.14
CA GLY A 332 31.82 11.12 10.26
C GLY A 332 31.21 12.53 10.23
N THR A 333 32.01 13.53 9.85
CA THR A 333 31.62 14.95 9.91
C THR A 333 32.05 15.70 8.66
N TYR A 334 31.14 16.50 8.10
CA TYR A 334 31.45 17.41 7.00
C TYR A 334 30.93 18.83 7.29
N LYS A 335 31.83 19.83 7.26
CA LYS A 335 31.50 21.25 7.55
C LYS A 335 30.65 21.45 8.82
N GLY A 336 30.96 20.68 9.87
CA GLY A 336 30.26 20.72 11.17
C GLY A 336 28.96 19.93 11.23
N GLN A 337 28.53 19.30 10.13
CA GLN A 337 27.36 18.42 10.09
C GLN A 337 27.82 16.99 10.33
N ASN A 338 27.28 16.36 11.38
CA ASN A 338 27.58 14.98 11.73
C ASN A 338 26.60 14.03 11.05
N TYR A 339 27.10 12.85 10.73
CA TYR A 339 26.29 11.71 10.31
C TYR A 339 26.89 10.42 10.87
N TRP A 340 26.39 9.26 10.45
CA TRP A 340 27.03 7.98 10.71
C TRP A 340 28.49 7.97 10.21
N TRP A 341 29.33 7.23 10.93
CA TRP A 341 30.69 6.95 10.48
C TRP A 341 30.63 6.23 9.13
N GLY A 342 31.46 6.62 8.17
CA GLY A 342 31.35 6.10 6.80
C GLY A 342 30.11 6.55 6.03
N GLY A 343 29.14 7.23 6.64
CA GLY A 343 27.89 7.63 5.98
C GLY A 343 27.85 9.05 5.43
N ASN A 344 28.71 9.96 5.91
CA ASN A 344 28.66 11.36 5.50
C ASN A 344 29.35 11.59 4.14
N LEU A 345 28.54 11.65 3.08
CA LEU A 345 28.99 11.91 1.69
C LEU A 345 28.58 13.30 1.20
N MET A 346 28.25 14.23 2.12
CA MET A 346 27.86 15.61 1.76
C MET A 346 28.98 16.35 1.01
N GLY A 347 30.23 15.96 1.25
CA GLY A 347 31.40 16.55 0.60
C GLY A 347 31.57 16.20 -0.88
N VAL A 348 30.86 15.18 -1.40
CA VAL A 348 30.94 14.79 -2.82
C VAL A 348 30.50 15.92 -3.75
N LYS A 349 29.53 16.77 -3.34
CA LYS A 349 29.13 17.99 -4.10
C LYS A 349 30.30 18.93 -4.36
N ASP A 350 31.15 19.09 -3.36
CA ASP A 350 32.25 20.06 -3.39
C ASP A 350 33.52 19.44 -3.97
N ARG A 351 33.75 18.15 -3.70
CA ARG A 351 34.92 17.38 -4.14
C ARG A 351 34.53 15.92 -4.45
N PRO A 352 34.13 15.62 -5.70
CA PRO A 352 33.90 14.24 -6.12
C PRO A 352 35.24 13.50 -6.31
N ILE A 353 35.23 12.18 -6.05
CA ILE A 353 36.37 11.29 -6.28
C ILE A 353 36.65 11.16 -7.78
N THR A 354 37.90 11.38 -8.16
CA THR A 354 38.37 11.20 -9.54
C THR A 354 39.44 10.12 -9.62
N LEU A 355 39.15 9.05 -10.36
CA LEU A 355 40.09 7.95 -10.61
C LEU A 355 40.65 8.01 -12.04
N ASN A 356 41.82 7.42 -12.23
CA ASN A 356 42.52 7.33 -13.51
C ASN A 356 41.78 6.44 -14.52
N VAL A 357 40.95 5.51 -14.04
CA VAL A 357 40.07 4.70 -14.88
C VAL A 357 38.63 5.15 -14.64
N ALA A 358 38.00 5.65 -15.70
CA ALA A 358 36.61 6.08 -15.65
C ALA A 358 35.66 4.92 -15.35
N ASN A 359 34.45 5.24 -14.88
CA ASN A 359 33.37 4.28 -14.68
C ASN A 359 33.69 3.17 -13.65
N ARG A 360 34.34 3.53 -12.55
CA ARG A 360 34.74 2.60 -11.47
C ARG A 360 34.32 3.00 -10.06
N VAL A 361 33.99 4.27 -9.82
CA VAL A 361 33.62 4.75 -8.47
C VAL A 361 32.19 4.35 -8.14
N VAL A 362 32.01 3.75 -6.97
CA VAL A 362 30.72 3.57 -6.28
C VAL A 362 30.86 4.21 -4.89
N TYR A 363 29.90 5.04 -4.49
CA TYR A 363 29.92 5.62 -3.14
C TYR A 363 29.18 4.70 -2.16
N SER A 364 29.74 4.56 -0.95
CA SER A 364 29.33 3.52 0.00
C SER A 364 28.95 4.07 1.38
N PRO A 365 27.78 4.73 1.55
CA PRO A 365 27.39 5.22 2.87
C PRO A 365 27.00 4.06 3.81
N HIS A 366 27.22 4.26 5.11
CA HIS A 366 26.60 3.47 6.18
C HIS A 366 25.44 4.23 6.81
N ASP A 367 24.40 3.52 7.22
CA ASP A 367 23.26 4.10 7.92
C ASP A 367 22.66 3.13 8.95
N TYR A 368 22.30 3.64 10.13
CA TYR A 368 21.81 2.82 11.24
C TYR A 368 20.61 3.49 11.94
N PRO A 369 19.81 2.73 12.71
CA PRO A 369 18.65 3.25 13.42
C PRO A 369 18.97 3.78 14.82
N ASN A 370 17.92 4.22 15.53
CA ASN A 370 17.97 4.70 16.90
C ASN A 370 18.57 3.68 17.88
N SER A 371 18.36 2.37 17.69
CA SER A 371 18.91 1.34 18.57
C SER A 371 20.43 1.25 18.59
N VAL A 372 21.09 1.68 17.51
CA VAL A 372 22.56 1.70 17.42
C VAL A 372 23.08 2.98 18.05
N TRP A 373 22.51 4.13 17.67
CA TRP A 373 22.77 5.41 18.34
C TRP A 373 21.59 6.38 18.17
N ALA A 374 21.22 7.04 19.27
CA ALA A 374 20.10 7.98 19.33
C ALA A 374 20.43 9.34 18.68
N GLN A 375 20.52 9.35 17.35
CA GLN A 375 20.76 10.58 16.57
C GLN A 375 19.63 11.61 16.75
N PRO A 376 19.91 12.93 16.59
CA PRO A 376 18.92 13.98 16.83
C PRO A 376 17.67 13.87 15.98
N TRP A 377 17.79 13.41 14.72
CA TRP A 377 16.64 13.28 13.82
C TRP A 377 15.63 12.23 14.29
N PHE A 378 16.05 11.18 15.00
CA PHE A 378 15.13 10.21 15.61
C PHE A 378 14.34 10.77 16.79
N GLN A 379 14.74 11.94 17.33
CA GLN A 379 14.05 12.59 18.45
C GLN A 379 13.07 13.67 17.98
N ALA A 380 13.06 14.00 16.69
CA ALA A 380 12.11 14.93 16.12
C ALA A 380 10.69 14.34 16.13
N SER A 381 9.67 15.18 16.29
CA SER A 381 8.26 14.75 16.32
C SER A 381 7.80 14.15 14.98
N ASP A 382 8.46 14.52 13.89
CA ASP A 382 8.20 14.10 12.52
C ASP A 382 9.24 13.09 12.00
N PHE A 383 10.02 12.44 12.87
CA PHE A 383 11.20 11.67 12.47
C PHE A 383 10.95 10.71 11.30
N GLY A 384 9.87 9.92 11.36
CA GLY A 384 9.55 8.94 10.32
C GLY A 384 9.37 9.56 8.93
N ALA A 385 8.66 10.70 8.86
CA ALA A 385 8.44 11.43 7.61
C ALA A 385 9.71 12.17 7.13
N ASN A 386 10.62 12.51 8.04
CA ASN A 386 11.84 13.26 7.73
C ASN A 386 13.03 12.38 7.31
N LEU A 387 12.99 11.06 7.57
CA LEU A 387 14.10 10.15 7.24
C LEU A 387 14.55 10.20 5.77
N PRO A 388 13.66 10.23 4.75
CA PRO A 388 14.11 10.36 3.36
C PRO A 388 14.91 11.63 3.09
N ASN A 389 14.60 12.75 3.77
CA ASN A 389 15.39 13.98 3.65
C ASN A 389 16.76 13.86 4.31
N VAL A 390 16.86 13.14 5.42
CA VAL A 390 18.13 12.83 6.10
C VAL A 390 19.05 12.03 5.17
N PHE A 391 18.52 10.96 4.56
CA PHE A 391 19.25 10.14 3.57
C PHE A 391 19.67 10.97 2.36
N ARG A 392 18.73 11.69 1.74
CA ARG A 392 18.97 12.57 0.59
C ARG A 392 20.06 13.58 0.86
N GLN A 393 20.06 14.22 2.03
CA GLN A 393 21.06 15.22 2.40
C GLN A 393 22.45 14.58 2.52
N ALA A 394 22.56 13.45 3.22
CA ALA A 394 23.84 12.83 3.54
C ALA A 394 24.49 12.15 2.34
N TRP A 395 23.73 11.41 1.53
CA TRP A 395 24.27 10.58 0.45
C TRP A 395 23.32 10.38 -0.74
N GLY A 396 22.01 10.33 -0.52
CA GLY A 396 21.03 9.95 -1.54
C GLY A 396 20.99 10.87 -2.77
N TYR A 397 21.29 12.17 -2.59
CA TYR A 397 21.38 13.11 -3.71
C TYR A 397 22.37 12.69 -4.80
N ILE A 398 23.40 11.90 -4.47
CA ILE A 398 24.40 11.41 -5.44
C ILE A 398 23.72 10.52 -6.48
N TYR A 399 22.84 9.64 -6.02
CA TYR A 399 22.07 8.77 -6.88
C TYR A 399 20.98 9.54 -7.62
N GLU A 400 20.19 10.36 -6.90
CA GLU A 400 19.08 11.15 -7.48
C GLU A 400 19.55 12.10 -8.58
N GLN A 401 20.75 12.67 -8.46
CA GLN A 401 21.34 13.59 -9.43
C GLN A 401 22.18 12.90 -10.52
N ASN A 402 22.12 11.56 -10.58
CA ASN A 402 22.85 10.76 -11.57
C ASN A 402 24.37 10.97 -11.54
N ILE A 403 24.96 11.23 -10.37
CA ILE A 403 26.40 11.50 -10.19
C ILE A 403 27.20 10.20 -10.25
N ALA A 404 26.81 9.22 -9.44
CA ALA A 404 27.45 7.90 -9.33
C ALA A 404 26.51 6.92 -8.63
N PRO A 405 26.76 5.59 -8.71
CA PRO A 405 25.96 4.62 -7.99
C PRO A 405 26.19 4.73 -6.47
N ILE A 406 25.13 4.40 -5.73
CA ILE A 406 25.17 4.22 -4.28
C ILE A 406 25.09 2.72 -3.97
N TRP A 407 25.96 2.29 -3.05
CA TRP A 407 25.91 1.00 -2.40
C TRP A 407 25.87 1.22 -0.89
N VAL A 408 24.73 1.06 -0.21
CA VAL A 408 24.72 1.19 1.25
C VAL A 408 25.49 0.02 1.86
N GLY A 409 26.76 0.24 2.21
CA GLY A 409 27.74 -0.79 2.58
C GLY A 409 27.44 -1.49 3.91
N GLU A 410 26.76 -0.77 4.81
CA GLU A 410 26.21 -1.32 6.03
C GLU A 410 24.93 -0.61 6.45
N PHE A 411 23.96 -1.41 6.85
CA PHE A 411 22.77 -1.01 7.58
C PHE A 411 22.19 -2.24 8.28
N GLY A 412 21.68 -2.09 9.50
CA GLY A 412 21.23 -3.22 10.29
C GLY A 412 20.55 -2.85 11.58
N THR A 413 19.73 -3.78 12.10
CA THR A 413 18.95 -3.56 13.33
C THR A 413 18.58 -4.87 14.00
N LYS A 414 18.40 -4.87 15.32
CA LYS A 414 17.75 -5.97 16.06
C LYS A 414 16.22 -5.94 15.98
N LEU A 415 15.63 -4.84 15.53
CA LEU A 415 14.19 -4.57 15.58
C LEU A 415 13.63 -4.65 17.01
N GLN A 416 14.35 -4.06 17.97
CA GLN A 416 13.94 -4.02 19.37
C GLN A 416 13.34 -2.68 19.78
N ASP A 417 13.82 -1.58 19.20
CA ASP A 417 13.21 -0.27 19.35
C ASP A 417 12.12 -0.10 18.26
N PRO A 418 10.88 0.27 18.59
CA PRO A 418 9.84 0.54 17.60
C PRO A 418 10.26 1.57 16.52
N LYS A 419 11.16 2.51 16.86
CA LYS A 419 11.70 3.47 15.87
C LYS A 419 12.56 2.81 14.80
N ASP A 420 13.16 1.66 15.10
CA ASP A 420 13.95 0.91 14.12
C ASP A 420 13.08 0.38 12.99
N ALA A 421 11.83 -0.02 13.27
CA ALA A 421 10.91 -0.54 12.23
C ALA A 421 10.56 0.57 11.23
N VAL A 422 10.25 1.77 11.73
CA VAL A 422 10.00 2.97 10.91
C VAL A 422 11.23 3.34 10.09
N TRP A 423 12.42 3.25 10.70
CA TRP A 423 13.67 3.47 9.98
C TRP A 423 13.93 2.42 8.90
N PHE A 424 13.69 1.15 9.21
CA PHE A 424 13.98 0.04 8.29
C PHE A 424 13.07 0.11 7.08
N GLU A 425 11.78 0.41 7.27
CA GLU A 425 10.84 0.70 6.19
C GLU A 425 11.34 1.86 5.32
N ALA A 426 11.68 3.00 5.94
CA ALA A 426 12.10 4.19 5.21
C ALA A 426 13.38 3.97 4.40
N ILE A 427 14.39 3.29 4.95
CA ILE A 427 15.64 3.05 4.22
C ILE A 427 15.45 2.02 3.11
N THR A 428 14.66 0.97 3.30
CA THR A 428 14.39 -0.01 2.23
C THR A 428 13.55 0.59 1.11
N SER A 429 12.57 1.44 1.45
CA SER A 429 11.79 2.22 0.46
C SER A 429 12.70 3.13 -0.37
N TYR A 430 13.60 3.84 0.30
CA TYR A 430 14.53 4.74 -0.38
C TYR A 430 15.49 3.97 -1.32
N LEU A 431 15.94 2.78 -0.90
CA LEU A 431 16.78 1.89 -1.71
C LEU A 431 16.05 1.35 -2.95
N SER A 432 14.75 1.08 -2.87
CA SER A 432 13.93 0.67 -4.03
C SER A 432 13.59 1.82 -4.99
N GLY A 433 14.05 3.03 -4.69
CA GLY A 433 13.77 4.19 -5.53
C GLY A 433 12.48 4.94 -5.20
N ASP A 434 11.80 4.62 -4.09
CA ASP A 434 10.73 5.46 -3.53
C ASP A 434 11.37 6.45 -2.54
N PHE A 435 11.73 7.63 -3.05
CA PHE A 435 12.57 8.59 -2.37
C PHE A 435 11.82 9.47 -1.36
N ASP A 436 10.51 9.33 -1.23
CA ASP A 436 9.69 10.06 -0.27
C ASP A 436 8.81 9.15 0.62
N ASN A 437 8.94 7.83 0.46
CA ASN A 437 8.23 6.79 1.21
C ASN A 437 6.69 6.90 1.07
N ASN A 438 6.23 7.25 -0.13
CA ASN A 438 4.81 7.41 -0.44
C ASN A 438 4.17 6.16 -1.07
N GLY A 439 4.96 5.14 -1.40
CA GLY A 439 4.57 3.91 -2.08
C GLY A 439 4.74 3.94 -3.61
N THR A 440 5.31 5.00 -4.17
CA THR A 440 5.54 5.18 -5.61
C THR A 440 7.04 5.16 -5.92
N ILE A 441 7.43 4.40 -6.93
CA ILE A 441 8.83 4.31 -7.36
C ILE A 441 9.16 5.53 -8.24
N ASP A 442 10.14 6.33 -7.83
CA ASP A 442 10.54 7.58 -8.48
C ASP A 442 11.64 7.39 -9.54
N ILE A 443 12.30 6.22 -9.55
CA ILE A 443 13.35 5.94 -10.52
C ILE A 443 12.79 5.62 -11.91
N PRO A 444 13.45 6.04 -13.01
CA PRO A 444 12.96 5.77 -14.36
C PRO A 444 12.89 4.27 -14.67
N ALA A 445 11.89 3.88 -15.47
CA ALA A 445 11.79 2.51 -15.98
C ALA A 445 13.08 2.06 -16.69
N GLY A 446 13.53 0.84 -16.41
CA GLY A 446 14.78 0.27 -16.96
C GLY A 446 16.06 0.66 -16.20
N THR A 447 15.94 1.35 -15.06
CA THR A 447 16.98 1.41 -14.04
C THR A 447 16.74 0.36 -12.96
N GLU A 448 17.79 0.00 -12.24
CA GLU A 448 17.72 -0.93 -11.10
C GLU A 448 17.80 -0.13 -9.80
N ASP A 449 17.28 -0.74 -8.74
CA ASP A 449 17.34 -0.24 -7.37
C ASP A 449 18.78 0.04 -6.92
N MET A 450 18.91 0.86 -5.87
CA MET A 450 20.22 1.10 -5.26
C MET A 450 20.80 -0.21 -4.70
N SER A 451 22.12 -0.36 -4.80
CA SER A 451 22.79 -1.53 -4.24
C SER A 451 22.91 -1.39 -2.72
N TRP A 452 23.01 -2.51 -2.01
CA TRP A 452 23.10 -2.51 -0.55
C TRP A 452 23.82 -3.74 0.01
N ALA A 453 24.23 -3.67 1.28
CA ALA A 453 24.88 -4.74 2.02
C ALA A 453 24.40 -4.77 3.48
N PHE A 454 23.54 -5.73 3.82
CA PHE A 454 22.95 -5.78 5.16
C PHE A 454 23.97 -6.19 6.20
N TRP A 455 23.97 -5.50 7.35
CA TRP A 455 24.77 -5.82 8.54
C TRP A 455 23.90 -6.57 9.57
N SER A 456 24.00 -7.89 9.70
CA SER A 456 24.93 -8.79 9.02
C SER A 456 24.33 -10.18 8.83
N TRP A 457 25.05 -11.10 8.17
CA TRP A 457 24.71 -12.52 8.18
C TRP A 457 24.76 -13.08 9.61
N ASN A 458 25.76 -12.64 10.36
CA ASN A 458 26.14 -13.18 11.65
C ASN A 458 25.14 -12.78 12.76
N PRO A 459 24.72 -13.71 13.62
CA PRO A 459 23.87 -13.38 14.76
C PRO A 459 24.60 -12.59 15.84
N ASN A 460 25.93 -12.73 15.92
CA ASN A 460 26.73 -12.22 17.04
C ASN A 460 27.19 -10.76 16.89
N SER A 461 26.50 -9.96 16.09
CA SER A 461 26.64 -8.50 16.15
C SER A 461 25.90 -7.95 17.38
N GLY A 462 26.62 -7.23 18.24
CA GLY A 462 26.14 -6.87 19.57
C GLY A 462 24.94 -5.92 19.60
N ASP A 463 24.80 -5.05 18.61
CA ASP A 463 23.81 -3.97 18.50
C ASP A 463 22.78 -4.21 17.40
N THR A 464 23.12 -4.97 16.35
CA THR A 464 22.21 -5.29 15.23
C THR A 464 21.75 -6.75 15.19
N GLY A 465 22.47 -7.68 15.82
CA GLY A 465 22.30 -9.12 15.53
C GLY A 465 22.53 -9.42 14.05
N GLY A 466 21.84 -10.42 13.49
CA GLY A 466 21.97 -10.75 12.06
C GLY A 466 20.74 -11.34 11.41
N ILE A 467 20.93 -11.78 10.17
CA ILE A 467 19.98 -12.60 9.40
C ILE A 467 19.87 -13.99 10.00
N LEU A 468 20.99 -14.60 10.41
CA LEU A 468 20.91 -15.79 11.24
C LEU A 468 20.49 -15.44 12.66
N ALA A 469 19.78 -16.36 13.30
CA ALA A 469 19.59 -16.40 14.75
C ALA A 469 20.82 -17.00 15.45
N ASP A 470 20.84 -16.93 16.79
CA ASP A 470 21.98 -17.34 17.63
C ASP A 470 22.43 -18.81 17.46
N ASP A 471 21.58 -19.66 16.89
CA ASP A 471 21.90 -21.06 16.55
C ASP A 471 22.76 -21.22 15.28
N TRP A 472 23.05 -20.11 14.60
CA TRP A 472 23.78 -20.03 13.33
C TRP A 472 23.14 -20.84 12.20
N ARG A 473 21.83 -21.10 12.26
CA ARG A 473 21.08 -21.93 11.30
C ARG A 473 19.76 -21.30 10.89
N THR A 474 18.98 -20.83 11.86
CA THR A 474 17.63 -20.31 11.63
C THR A 474 17.70 -18.91 11.04
N ILE A 475 16.92 -18.67 9.97
CA ILE A 475 16.78 -17.33 9.36
C ILE A 475 15.78 -16.49 10.15
N ASN A 476 16.14 -15.24 10.42
CA ASN A 476 15.25 -14.24 10.98
C ASN A 476 14.31 -13.68 9.91
N GLN A 477 13.15 -14.31 9.78
CA GLN A 477 12.14 -13.94 8.77
C GLN A 477 11.61 -12.51 8.93
N ASN A 478 11.60 -11.96 10.16
CA ASN A 478 11.15 -10.58 10.39
C ASN A 478 12.06 -9.56 9.72
N LYS A 479 13.38 -9.83 9.66
CA LYS A 479 14.34 -8.98 8.95
C LYS A 479 14.27 -9.21 7.44
N MET A 480 14.16 -10.47 7.02
CA MET A 480 14.01 -10.80 5.60
C MET A 480 12.78 -10.13 4.99
N ALA A 481 11.67 -9.99 5.72
CA ALA A 481 10.47 -9.31 5.22
C ALA A 481 10.72 -7.88 4.70
N TYR A 482 11.71 -7.16 5.24
CA TYR A 482 12.12 -5.83 4.76
C TYR A 482 13.13 -5.88 3.61
N LEU A 483 13.97 -6.92 3.57
CA LEU A 483 15.06 -7.03 2.59
C LEU A 483 14.64 -7.71 1.30
N THR A 484 13.73 -8.68 1.39
CA THR A 484 13.20 -9.42 0.24
C THR A 484 12.70 -8.46 -0.84
N PRO A 485 11.83 -7.45 -0.58
CA PRO A 485 11.34 -6.54 -1.62
C PRO A 485 12.40 -5.85 -2.47
N ILE A 486 13.59 -5.62 -1.92
CA ILE A 486 14.69 -4.88 -2.55
C ILE A 486 15.80 -5.81 -3.07
N GLN A 487 15.50 -7.10 -3.27
CA GLN A 487 16.43 -8.05 -3.88
C GLN A 487 16.49 -7.91 -5.39
N TYR A 488 17.66 -8.23 -5.95
CA TYR A 488 17.87 -8.14 -7.38
C TYR A 488 17.05 -9.18 -8.14
N THR A 489 16.10 -8.71 -8.93
CA THR A 489 15.18 -9.54 -9.74
C THR A 489 15.76 -9.97 -11.09
N GLY A 490 16.90 -9.39 -11.49
CA GLY A 490 17.51 -9.62 -12.79
C GLY A 490 18.45 -10.82 -12.89
N GLY A 491 18.37 -11.79 -11.98
CA GLY A 491 19.19 -13.00 -11.97
C GLY A 491 18.40 -14.31 -12.09
N SER A 492 19.07 -15.47 -12.10
CA SER A 492 18.46 -16.80 -11.90
C SER A 492 17.97 -17.00 -10.45
N GLY A 493 17.47 -15.93 -9.84
CA GLY A 493 17.03 -15.79 -8.47
C GLY A 493 15.64 -15.19 -8.45
N THR A 494 14.90 -15.54 -7.40
CA THR A 494 13.51 -15.21 -7.12
C THR A 494 13.13 -13.78 -7.53
N SER A 495 12.17 -13.67 -8.45
CA SER A 495 11.39 -12.45 -8.62
C SER A 495 10.39 -12.38 -7.47
N LEU A 496 9.97 -11.20 -7.06
CA LEU A 496 9.15 -11.03 -5.87
C LEU A 496 7.98 -10.12 -6.18
N ALA A 497 6.78 -10.58 -5.88
CA ALA A 497 5.63 -9.72 -5.78
C ALA A 497 5.58 -9.17 -4.35
N SER A 498 5.73 -7.85 -4.23
CA SER A 498 5.78 -7.13 -2.96
C SER A 498 4.48 -6.40 -2.71
N PHE A 499 3.76 -6.78 -1.66
CA PHE A 499 2.46 -6.24 -1.29
C PHE A 499 2.61 -5.38 -0.03
N THR A 500 2.27 -4.10 -0.12
CA THR A 500 2.31 -3.18 1.03
C THR A 500 1.00 -3.25 1.78
N VAL A 501 1.05 -3.71 3.03
CA VAL A 501 -0.06 -3.69 3.97
C VAL A 501 -0.01 -2.39 4.77
N THR A 502 -1.01 -1.53 4.62
CA THR A 502 -1.08 -0.20 5.23
C THR A 502 -2.16 -0.14 6.30
N LEU A 503 -1.83 0.47 7.43
CA LEU A 503 -2.74 0.86 8.49
C LEU A 503 -3.18 2.31 8.25
N GLY A 504 -4.48 2.55 8.10
CA GLY A 504 -5.04 3.86 7.74
C GLY A 504 -4.83 4.98 8.76
N ALA A 505 -4.41 4.64 9.98
CA ALA A 505 -3.96 5.58 11.00
C ALA A 505 -2.99 4.88 11.97
N THR A 506 -2.15 5.65 12.67
CA THR A 506 -1.25 5.10 13.70
C THR A 506 -2.04 4.51 14.88
N SER A 507 -1.61 3.36 15.39
CA SER A 507 -2.16 2.74 16.60
C SER A 507 -1.20 2.93 17.79
N THR A 508 -1.73 3.10 19.00
CA THR A 508 -0.94 3.09 20.25
C THR A 508 -0.75 1.69 20.83
N GLN A 509 -1.40 0.68 20.24
CA GLN A 509 -1.30 -0.74 20.60
C GLN A 509 -0.72 -1.54 19.43
N VAL A 510 -0.17 -2.73 19.73
CA VAL A 510 0.27 -3.67 18.69
C VAL A 510 -0.94 -4.10 17.86
N VAL A 511 -0.84 -3.99 16.54
CA VAL A 511 -1.84 -4.49 15.59
C VAL A 511 -1.28 -5.72 14.91
N THR A 512 -2.07 -6.80 14.82
CA THR A 512 -1.65 -8.01 14.09
C THR A 512 -2.65 -8.35 13.00
N VAL A 513 -2.17 -8.96 11.92
CA VAL A 513 -3.02 -9.48 10.83
C VAL A 513 -2.35 -10.70 10.21
N GLN A 514 -3.11 -11.74 9.93
CA GLN A 514 -2.62 -12.91 9.21
C GLN A 514 -2.70 -12.67 7.71
N TYR A 515 -1.80 -13.27 6.94
CA TYR A 515 -1.87 -13.26 5.50
C TYR A 515 -1.61 -14.66 4.93
N ALA A 516 -2.22 -14.96 3.79
CA ALA A 516 -1.95 -16.16 3.03
C ALA A 516 -2.15 -15.92 1.54
N THR A 517 -1.31 -16.54 0.72
CA THR A 517 -1.47 -16.55 -0.73
C THR A 517 -2.60 -17.48 -1.17
N ALA A 518 -3.30 -17.13 -2.24
CA ALA A 518 -4.30 -17.94 -2.91
C ALA A 518 -4.10 -17.89 -4.42
N ASN A 519 -4.24 -19.03 -5.10
CA ASN A 519 -4.06 -19.11 -6.55
C ASN A 519 -5.11 -18.25 -7.28
N GLY A 520 -4.70 -17.65 -8.38
CA GLY A 520 -5.56 -17.04 -9.37
C GLY A 520 -5.43 -17.81 -10.68
N THR A 521 -4.97 -17.15 -11.74
CA THR A 521 -4.47 -17.83 -12.94
C THR A 521 -3.08 -18.46 -12.73
N ALA A 522 -2.23 -17.85 -11.91
CA ALA A 522 -0.97 -18.40 -11.42
C ALA A 522 -1.21 -19.40 -10.26
N THR A 523 -0.39 -20.45 -10.21
CA THR A 523 -0.47 -21.60 -9.30
C THR A 523 0.74 -21.70 -8.38
N ALA A 524 0.50 -21.81 -7.08
CA ALA A 524 1.55 -22.04 -6.11
C ALA A 524 2.36 -23.33 -6.39
N GLY A 525 3.69 -23.23 -6.32
CA GLY A 525 4.65 -24.30 -6.59
C GLY A 525 5.13 -24.36 -8.04
N SER A 526 4.33 -23.84 -8.99
CA SER A 526 4.75 -23.62 -10.37
C SER A 526 5.26 -22.19 -10.52
N ASP A 527 4.39 -21.20 -10.32
CA ASP A 527 4.62 -19.83 -10.80
C ASP A 527 5.01 -18.91 -9.63
N TYR A 528 4.58 -19.27 -8.41
CA TYR A 528 5.00 -18.60 -7.19
C TYR A 528 5.10 -19.58 -6.01
N ALA A 529 5.84 -19.24 -4.96
CA ALA A 529 5.89 -20.02 -3.73
C ALA A 529 4.77 -19.59 -2.78
N ALA A 530 3.92 -20.55 -2.36
CA ALA A 530 2.89 -20.28 -1.38
C ALA A 530 3.50 -19.67 -0.10
N THR A 531 3.08 -18.45 0.22
CA THR A 531 3.53 -17.70 1.38
C THR A 531 2.35 -17.45 2.31
N SER A 532 2.56 -17.59 3.62
CA SER A 532 1.59 -17.23 4.65
C SER A 532 2.31 -16.86 5.95
N GLY A 533 1.67 -16.06 6.80
CA GLY A 533 2.25 -15.63 8.07
C GLY A 533 1.38 -14.66 8.83
N THR A 534 1.96 -14.02 9.83
CA THR A 534 1.33 -12.96 10.63
C THR A 534 2.21 -11.72 10.58
N LEU A 535 1.63 -10.60 10.15
CA LEU A 535 2.22 -9.28 10.33
C LEU A 535 1.89 -8.75 11.72
N SER A 536 2.85 -8.08 12.35
CA SER A 536 2.69 -7.40 13.63
C SER A 536 3.23 -5.98 13.52
N PHE A 537 2.33 -5.00 13.51
CA PHE A 537 2.63 -3.58 13.54
C PHE A 537 2.89 -3.15 14.99
N ALA A 538 4.06 -2.58 15.26
CA ALA A 538 4.34 -1.98 16.56
C ALA A 538 3.50 -0.70 16.76
N PRO A 539 3.30 -0.23 18.01
CA PRO A 539 2.69 1.09 18.24
C PRO A 539 3.39 2.18 17.41
N GLY A 540 2.62 2.93 16.63
CA GLY A 540 3.08 3.99 15.72
C GLY A 540 3.47 3.54 14.31
N GLU A 541 3.55 2.24 14.04
CA GLU A 541 3.86 1.70 12.70
C GLU A 541 2.59 1.67 11.83
N THR A 542 2.70 2.11 10.57
CA THR A 542 1.55 2.15 9.64
C THR A 542 1.74 1.34 8.39
N ARG A 543 2.91 0.74 8.12
CA ARG A 543 3.08 -0.12 6.96
C ARG A 543 3.91 -1.35 7.29
N LYS A 544 3.63 -2.43 6.57
CA LYS A 544 4.38 -3.69 6.55
C LYS A 544 4.32 -4.23 5.14
N THR A 545 5.24 -5.11 4.79
CA THR A 545 5.27 -5.73 3.47
C THR A 545 5.11 -7.24 3.57
N VAL A 546 4.30 -7.80 2.69
CA VAL A 546 4.28 -9.23 2.39
C VAL A 546 5.00 -9.43 1.07
N THR A 547 6.00 -10.31 1.05
CA THR A 547 6.66 -10.70 -0.20
C THR A 547 6.30 -12.11 -0.57
N VAL A 548 6.06 -12.33 -1.86
CA VAL A 548 5.77 -13.64 -2.43
C VAL A 548 6.79 -13.91 -3.52
N VAL A 549 7.51 -15.03 -3.38
CA VAL A 549 8.46 -15.49 -4.38
C VAL A 549 7.72 -15.90 -5.64
N VAL A 550 8.04 -15.27 -6.76
CA VAL A 550 7.71 -15.68 -8.11
C VAL A 550 8.82 -16.60 -8.60
N ASN A 551 8.44 -17.80 -8.98
CA ASN A 551 9.34 -18.82 -9.49
C ASN A 551 9.71 -18.47 -10.94
N SER A 552 10.91 -18.86 -11.37
CA SER A 552 11.23 -18.86 -12.81
C SER A 552 10.81 -20.18 -13.42
N ASP A 553 10.27 -20.12 -14.62
CA ASP A 553 10.43 -21.23 -15.55
C ASP A 553 10.85 -20.78 -16.97
N SER A 554 10.59 -21.63 -17.96
CA SER A 554 11.00 -21.42 -19.36
C SER A 554 9.83 -21.43 -20.34
N LEU A 555 8.61 -21.50 -19.80
CA LEU A 555 7.38 -21.43 -20.55
C LEU A 555 7.06 -19.97 -20.84
N THR A 556 6.03 -19.75 -21.64
CA THR A 556 5.51 -18.42 -21.95
C THR A 556 4.02 -18.58 -21.79
N GLU A 557 3.49 -18.05 -20.69
CA GLU A 557 2.17 -18.37 -20.15
C GLU A 557 1.22 -17.16 -20.17
N GLY A 558 1.72 -15.98 -20.53
CA GLY A 558 1.00 -14.72 -20.60
C GLY A 558 1.22 -13.86 -19.36
N ILE A 559 0.25 -12.98 -19.06
CA ILE A 559 0.18 -12.35 -17.74
C ILE A 559 -0.76 -13.20 -16.90
N GLU A 560 -0.27 -13.63 -15.75
CA GLU A 560 -1.00 -14.42 -14.76
C GLU A 560 -1.20 -13.63 -13.48
N ASP A 561 -2.04 -14.14 -12.58
CA ASP A 561 -2.40 -13.49 -11.33
C ASP A 561 -2.53 -14.49 -10.17
N PHE A 562 -2.27 -14.01 -8.96
CA PHE A 562 -2.57 -14.69 -7.71
C PHE A 562 -2.99 -13.63 -6.66
N HIS A 563 -3.37 -14.05 -5.47
CA HIS A 563 -3.84 -13.14 -4.42
C HIS A 563 -3.08 -13.32 -3.11
N VAL A 564 -2.92 -12.24 -2.34
CA VAL A 564 -2.59 -12.26 -0.91
C VAL A 564 -3.80 -11.81 -0.13
N MET A 565 -4.32 -12.70 0.71
CA MET A 565 -5.52 -12.49 1.52
C MET A 565 -5.13 -12.14 2.95
N LEU A 566 -5.57 -10.99 3.46
CA LEU A 566 -5.50 -10.64 4.86
C LEU A 566 -6.65 -11.28 5.64
N SER A 567 -6.38 -11.71 6.87
CA SER A 567 -7.39 -12.33 7.73
C SER A 567 -7.07 -12.13 9.21
N ASN A 568 -8.08 -12.34 10.07
CA ASN A 568 -7.93 -12.36 11.53
C ASN A 568 -7.21 -11.12 12.11
N PRO A 569 -7.57 -9.87 11.74
CA PRO A 569 -6.92 -8.70 12.32
C PRO A 569 -7.22 -8.59 13.83
N THR A 570 -6.24 -8.16 14.61
CA THR A 570 -6.41 -7.77 16.01
C THR A 570 -5.95 -6.32 16.17
N GLY A 571 -6.81 -5.47 16.75
CA GLY A 571 -6.51 -4.04 16.93
C GLY A 571 -6.73 -3.18 15.67
N ALA A 572 -7.26 -3.76 14.59
CA ALA A 572 -7.60 -3.10 13.33
C ALA A 572 -8.82 -3.77 12.67
N THR A 573 -9.42 -3.11 11.67
CA THR A 573 -10.41 -3.69 10.75
C THR A 573 -9.76 -3.96 9.38
N LEU A 574 -10.33 -4.82 8.52
CA LEU A 574 -9.88 -4.94 7.12
C LEU A 574 -10.69 -3.97 6.26
N ALA A 575 -10.04 -2.91 5.79
CA ALA A 575 -10.60 -1.97 4.80
C ALA A 575 -10.43 -2.51 3.37
N ASP A 576 -9.28 -3.14 3.10
CA ASP A 576 -9.04 -3.96 1.92
C ASP A 576 -8.31 -5.23 2.34
N ALA A 577 -8.89 -6.39 2.04
CA ALA A 577 -8.39 -7.68 2.48
C ALA A 577 -7.65 -8.45 1.39
N MET A 578 -7.61 -7.97 0.14
CA MET A 578 -7.08 -8.73 -0.99
C MET A 578 -6.13 -7.90 -1.84
N GLY A 579 -4.85 -8.26 -1.82
CA GLY A 579 -3.88 -7.75 -2.78
C GLY A 579 -3.80 -8.69 -3.97
N MET A 580 -3.93 -8.15 -5.18
CA MET A 580 -3.73 -8.91 -6.43
C MET A 580 -2.25 -8.85 -6.83
N GLY A 581 -1.62 -10.01 -6.92
CA GLY A 581 -0.31 -10.20 -7.52
C GLY A 581 -0.47 -10.50 -8.99
N THR A 582 0.25 -9.80 -9.87
CA THR A 582 0.35 -10.13 -11.29
C THR A 582 1.74 -10.61 -11.62
N ILE A 583 1.86 -11.67 -12.41
CA ILE A 583 3.11 -12.23 -12.91
C ILE A 583 3.10 -12.04 -14.41
N ALA A 584 4.00 -11.20 -14.92
CA ALA A 584 4.19 -11.06 -16.36
C ALA A 584 5.30 -11.99 -16.84
N ASP A 585 5.06 -12.73 -17.93
CA ASP A 585 6.12 -13.36 -18.70
C ASP A 585 7.20 -12.34 -19.09
N ARG A 586 8.44 -12.82 -19.20
CA ARG A 586 9.50 -12.05 -19.84
C ARG A 586 9.15 -11.81 -21.33
N PRO A 587 9.35 -10.60 -21.88
CA PRO A 587 9.28 -10.39 -23.32
C PRO A 587 10.32 -11.27 -24.04
N GLY A 588 9.83 -12.27 -24.78
CA GLY A 588 10.66 -13.20 -25.53
C GLY A 588 11.57 -12.47 -26.51
N THR A 589 12.87 -12.77 -26.46
CA THR A 589 13.77 -12.45 -27.56
C THR A 589 13.36 -13.31 -28.74
N THR A 590 12.55 -12.76 -29.65
CA THR A 590 12.30 -13.34 -30.96
C THR A 590 13.61 -13.32 -31.74
N THR A 591 14.37 -14.42 -31.68
CA THR A 591 15.41 -14.74 -32.66
C THR A 591 14.73 -15.11 -33.97
N THR A 592 14.24 -14.12 -34.71
CA THR A 592 13.85 -14.33 -36.09
C THR A 592 15.12 -14.40 -36.92
N GLY A 593 15.62 -15.63 -37.10
CA GLY A 593 16.69 -15.93 -38.03
C GLY A 593 16.37 -15.35 -39.40
N GLY A 594 17.24 -14.47 -39.88
CA GLY A 594 17.13 -13.89 -41.21
C GLY A 594 17.15 -14.98 -42.26
N THR A 595 16.02 -15.15 -42.95
CA THR A 595 15.99 -15.79 -44.26
C THR A 595 15.62 -14.71 -45.27
N THR A 596 16.62 -14.30 -46.05
CA THR A 596 16.50 -13.38 -47.17
C THR A 596 15.48 -13.91 -48.16
N THR A 597 14.40 -13.17 -48.43
CA THR A 597 13.67 -13.27 -49.70
C THR A 597 13.34 -11.88 -50.21
N THR A 598 14.00 -11.49 -51.29
CA THR A 598 13.78 -10.26 -52.06
C THR A 598 12.57 -10.41 -52.99
N THR A 599 11.60 -9.50 -52.88
CA THR A 599 10.77 -8.87 -53.94
C THR A 599 9.72 -8.03 -53.20
N GLY A 600 9.29 -6.82 -53.55
CA GLY A 600 9.48 -5.86 -54.64
C GLY A 600 8.53 -4.70 -54.26
N GLY A 601 8.94 -3.45 -54.47
CA GLY A 601 8.38 -2.27 -53.78
C GLY A 601 6.94 -1.88 -54.13
N THR A 602 6.42 -0.86 -53.42
CA THR A 602 5.74 0.32 -53.98
C THR A 602 5.61 1.39 -52.90
N THR A 603 5.95 2.61 -53.29
CA THR A 603 5.94 3.90 -52.61
C THR A 603 4.51 4.46 -52.45
N THR A 604 4.22 5.16 -51.36
CA THR A 604 3.34 6.35 -51.40
C THR A 604 3.70 7.35 -50.32
N THR A 605 3.55 8.62 -50.69
CA THR A 605 4.16 9.82 -50.14
C THR A 605 3.08 10.83 -49.79
N GLY A 606 3.30 11.66 -48.76
CA GLY A 606 2.67 12.98 -48.56
C GLY A 606 1.30 12.98 -47.87
N GLY A 607 0.93 13.97 -47.05
CA GLY A 607 1.55 15.26 -46.81
C GLY A 607 0.79 16.08 -45.76
N THR A 608 1.48 17.12 -45.31
CA THR A 608 1.24 18.10 -44.26
C THR A 608 0.09 19.08 -44.55
N THR A 609 -0.58 19.59 -43.50
CA THR A 609 -1.08 20.98 -43.47
C THR A 609 -0.97 21.59 -42.07
N THR A 610 -0.32 22.75 -42.01
CA THR A 610 -0.10 23.65 -40.86
C THR A 610 -0.86 24.95 -41.09
N THR A 611 -1.36 25.61 -40.02
CA THR A 611 -1.30 27.07 -39.67
C THR A 611 -2.35 27.41 -38.58
N THR A 612 -1.96 27.67 -37.32
CA THR A 612 -1.70 28.98 -36.61
C THR A 612 -2.95 29.87 -36.37
N GLY A 613 -3.23 30.47 -35.20
CA GLY A 613 -2.56 30.57 -33.90
C GLY A 613 -3.24 31.56 -32.92
N GLY A 614 -2.70 31.65 -31.69
CA GLY A 614 -2.82 32.75 -30.70
C GLY A 614 -3.92 32.60 -29.62
N THR A 615 -3.76 32.81 -28.31
CA THR A 615 -2.69 33.29 -27.41
C THR A 615 -3.12 33.00 -25.95
N THR A 616 -2.22 32.50 -25.10
CA THR A 616 -2.33 32.32 -23.62
C THR A 616 -1.97 33.63 -22.87
N PRO A 617 -2.46 33.89 -21.63
CA PRO A 617 -1.97 33.21 -20.42
C PRO A 617 -2.99 32.99 -19.27
N THR A 618 -2.78 31.94 -18.48
CA THR A 618 -3.35 31.82 -17.13
C THR A 618 -2.23 31.52 -16.12
N PRO A 619 -2.09 32.33 -15.05
CA PRO A 619 -1.14 32.10 -13.98
C PRO A 619 -1.78 31.43 -12.74
N THR A 620 -1.09 30.39 -12.25
CA THR A 620 -0.71 30.08 -10.85
C THR A 620 -1.71 30.20 -9.68
N GLY A 621 -1.89 29.07 -8.98
CA GLY A 621 -2.13 28.94 -7.53
C GLY A 621 -2.14 27.43 -7.18
N THR A 622 -1.10 26.82 -6.61
CA THR A 622 -0.68 26.78 -5.19
C THR A 622 -1.79 26.40 -4.21
N GLY A 623 -1.83 25.14 -3.77
CA GLY A 623 -2.39 24.78 -2.47
C GLY A 623 -3.21 23.49 -2.41
N PRO A 624 -3.39 22.95 -1.19
CA PRO A 624 -3.86 21.59 -0.85
C PRO A 624 -5.39 21.43 -1.03
N TYR A 625 -5.91 20.22 -0.80
CA TYR A 625 -7.33 19.83 -0.83
C TYR A 625 -8.37 20.94 -0.59
N THR A 626 -9.45 20.92 -1.39
CA THR A 626 -10.79 21.34 -0.95
C THR A 626 -11.64 20.08 -0.81
N ASP A 627 -12.22 19.93 0.38
CA ASP A 627 -13.02 18.79 0.86
C ASP A 627 -14.31 18.56 0.05
N ILE A 628 -14.62 17.29 -0.16
CA ILE A 628 -15.75 16.74 -0.93
C ILE A 628 -17.13 17.02 -0.32
N MET A 629 -17.21 17.48 0.92
CA MET A 629 -18.50 17.90 1.50
C MET A 629 -19.05 19.20 0.87
N SER A 630 -18.28 19.93 0.07
CA SER A 630 -18.65 21.30 -0.36
C SER A 630 -19.19 21.48 -1.78
N PHE A 631 -19.46 20.45 -2.59
CA PHE A 631 -20.11 20.70 -3.91
C PHE A 631 -21.10 19.63 -4.41
N GLY A 632 -21.64 18.82 -3.48
CA GLY A 632 -22.75 17.89 -3.75
C GLY A 632 -24.14 18.51 -3.56
N MET A 633 -24.26 19.81 -3.36
CA MET A 633 -25.55 20.48 -3.22
C MET A 633 -25.59 21.77 -4.02
N PHE A 634 -25.99 21.66 -5.29
CA PHE A 634 -27.05 22.44 -5.91
C PHE A 634 -26.84 22.51 -7.43
N HIS A 635 -27.83 21.97 -8.16
CA HIS A 635 -28.15 22.24 -9.57
C HIS A 635 -27.46 21.44 -10.70
N GLY A 636 -27.89 20.18 -10.85
CA GLY A 636 -28.38 19.73 -12.16
C GLY A 636 -27.33 19.23 -13.16
N SER A 637 -27.01 17.94 -13.01
CA SER A 637 -26.66 16.97 -14.04
C SER A 637 -26.32 17.49 -15.45
N SER A 638 -25.03 17.48 -15.80
CA SER A 638 -24.54 17.48 -17.18
C SER A 638 -23.29 16.59 -17.29
N HIS A 639 -23.50 15.31 -17.59
CA HIS A 639 -22.45 14.31 -17.84
C HIS A 639 -22.12 14.26 -19.34
N THR A 640 -21.22 15.13 -19.81
CA THR A 640 -20.84 15.19 -21.24
C THR A 640 -19.34 14.95 -21.51
N GLY A 641 -18.60 14.39 -20.56
CA GLY A 641 -17.18 14.09 -20.72
C GLY A 641 -16.79 12.76 -20.08
N MET A 642 -16.02 11.96 -20.83
CA MET A 642 -15.50 10.65 -20.40
C MET A 642 -14.41 10.77 -19.31
N ASP A 643 -13.94 11.99 -19.09
CA ASP A 643 -13.10 12.47 -17.99
C ASP A 643 -13.84 12.54 -16.64
N ALA A 644 -15.17 12.34 -16.62
CA ALA A 644 -15.97 12.14 -15.40
C ALA A 644 -16.04 10.67 -14.94
N LEU A 645 -15.23 9.77 -15.52
CA LEU A 645 -14.95 8.43 -14.99
C LEU A 645 -13.65 8.48 -14.18
N ALA A 646 -13.73 8.89 -12.92
CA ALA A 646 -12.59 8.76 -12.01
C ALA A 646 -12.24 7.26 -11.81
N GLY A 647 -11.09 6.82 -12.31
CA GLY A 647 -10.46 5.55 -11.94
C GLY A 647 -11.12 4.26 -12.42
N GLY A 648 -12.20 4.31 -13.21
CA GLY A 648 -12.75 3.15 -13.91
C GLY A 648 -13.05 1.93 -13.04
N ARG A 649 -14.01 2.01 -12.10
CA ARG A 649 -14.82 0.89 -11.58
C ARG A 649 -15.89 1.43 -10.60
N THR A 650 -17.16 1.15 -10.88
CA THR A 650 -18.13 0.87 -9.81
C THR A 650 -18.46 -0.61 -9.92
N ALA A 651 -18.20 -1.37 -8.86
CA ALA A 651 -18.28 -2.85 -8.73
C ALA A 651 -19.67 -3.49 -8.98
N ILE A 652 -20.57 -2.78 -9.64
CA ILE A 652 -21.89 -3.26 -10.07
C ILE A 652 -21.92 -3.36 -11.61
N THR A 653 -21.03 -2.66 -12.33
CA THR A 653 -21.12 -2.45 -13.78
C THR A 653 -20.39 -3.51 -14.60
N THR A 654 -19.22 -3.98 -14.17
CA THR A 654 -18.48 -5.06 -14.84
C THR A 654 -19.09 -6.43 -14.53
N GLU A 655 -19.51 -6.60 -13.28
CA GLU A 655 -20.13 -7.79 -12.74
C GLU A 655 -21.51 -8.05 -13.38
N ALA A 656 -22.23 -7.00 -13.81
CA ALA A 656 -23.48 -7.13 -14.54
C ALA A 656 -23.30 -7.73 -15.95
N LEU A 657 -22.26 -7.34 -16.69
CA LEU A 657 -21.96 -7.95 -17.99
C LEU A 657 -21.54 -9.42 -17.83
N VAL A 658 -20.71 -9.70 -16.82
CA VAL A 658 -20.27 -11.07 -16.54
C VAL A 658 -21.45 -11.94 -16.10
N ALA A 659 -22.33 -11.44 -15.22
CA ALA A 659 -23.56 -12.13 -14.83
C ALA A 659 -24.52 -12.34 -16.01
N TYR A 660 -24.68 -11.34 -16.89
CA TYR A 660 -25.46 -11.47 -18.11
C TYR A 660 -24.88 -12.55 -19.03
N ASN A 661 -23.56 -12.60 -19.20
CA ASN A 661 -22.89 -13.63 -19.99
C ASN A 661 -22.96 -15.02 -19.37
N ASN A 662 -22.96 -15.14 -18.04
CA ASN A 662 -23.16 -16.42 -17.36
C ASN A 662 -24.59 -16.92 -17.52
N LEU A 663 -25.60 -16.04 -17.48
CA LEU A 663 -26.98 -16.41 -17.85
C LEU A 663 -27.09 -16.80 -19.32
N ARG A 664 -26.40 -16.10 -20.23
CA ARG A 664 -26.32 -16.50 -21.65
C ARG A 664 -25.71 -17.90 -21.80
N GLY A 665 -24.62 -18.20 -21.10
CA GLY A 665 -24.04 -19.54 -21.03
C GLY A 665 -25.05 -20.57 -20.50
N PHE A 666 -25.73 -20.25 -19.39
CA PHE A 666 -26.81 -21.06 -18.85
C PHE A 666 -28.00 -21.23 -19.81
N ALA A 667 -28.20 -20.33 -20.78
CA ALA A 667 -29.16 -20.43 -21.87
C ALA A 667 -28.60 -21.17 -23.11
N GLY A 668 -27.30 -21.47 -23.16
CA GLY A 668 -26.59 -22.10 -24.28
C GLY A 668 -26.20 -21.11 -25.38
N LEU A 669 -26.15 -19.82 -25.04
CA LEU A 669 -25.82 -18.71 -25.93
C LEU A 669 -24.38 -18.26 -25.70
N ALA A 670 -23.70 -17.88 -26.79
CA ALA A 670 -22.34 -17.35 -26.69
C ALA A 670 -22.29 -16.04 -25.88
N PRO A 671 -21.20 -15.80 -25.13
CA PRO A 671 -20.99 -14.54 -24.43
C PRO A 671 -20.92 -13.35 -25.41
N THR A 672 -21.29 -12.17 -24.94
CA THR A 672 -21.34 -10.93 -25.70
C THR A 672 -20.60 -9.79 -24.99
N THR A 673 -20.28 -8.72 -25.71
CA THR A 673 -19.65 -7.52 -25.16
C THR A 673 -20.67 -6.42 -24.93
N ILE A 674 -20.38 -5.47 -24.04
CA ILE A 674 -21.21 -4.28 -23.81
C ILE A 674 -21.44 -3.53 -25.13
N ASP A 675 -20.43 -3.35 -25.97
CA ASP A 675 -20.59 -2.66 -27.26
C ASP A 675 -21.54 -3.39 -28.21
N LYS A 676 -21.55 -4.74 -28.19
CA LYS A 676 -22.48 -5.54 -29.01
C LYS A 676 -23.91 -5.44 -28.48
N VAL A 677 -24.09 -5.41 -27.16
CA VAL A 677 -25.41 -5.24 -26.53
C VAL A 677 -25.96 -3.84 -26.84
N GLY A 678 -25.12 -2.81 -26.73
CA GLY A 678 -25.48 -1.44 -27.07
C GLY A 678 -25.84 -1.28 -28.54
N THR A 679 -24.98 -1.79 -29.43
CA THR A 679 -25.21 -1.79 -30.88
C THR A 679 -26.50 -2.51 -31.24
N TRP A 680 -26.79 -3.66 -30.60
CA TRP A 680 -28.04 -4.38 -30.77
C TRP A 680 -29.25 -3.53 -30.32
N ALA A 681 -29.16 -2.85 -29.18
CA ALA A 681 -30.25 -2.01 -28.68
C ALA A 681 -30.57 -0.85 -29.63
N PHE A 682 -29.55 -0.15 -30.16
CA PHE A 682 -29.71 0.89 -31.17
C PHE A 682 -30.30 0.33 -32.49
N ALA A 683 -29.78 -0.81 -32.96
CA ALA A 683 -30.25 -1.44 -34.20
C ALA A 683 -31.71 -1.94 -34.12
N ASN A 684 -32.21 -2.21 -32.92
CA ASN A 684 -33.60 -2.63 -32.69
C ASN A 684 -34.51 -1.49 -32.21
N SER A 685 -34.04 -0.24 -32.28
CA SER A 685 -34.80 0.95 -31.88
C SER A 685 -35.35 0.86 -30.45
N LEU A 686 -34.58 0.22 -29.56
CA LEU A 686 -34.90 0.14 -28.14
C LEU A 686 -34.47 1.41 -27.39
N THR A 687 -33.80 2.33 -28.08
CA THR A 687 -33.33 3.62 -27.60
C THR A 687 -34.11 4.76 -28.26
N ASN A 688 -34.27 5.88 -27.54
CA ASN A 688 -34.93 7.06 -28.11
C ASN A 688 -34.07 7.86 -29.11
N ASN A 689 -32.75 7.66 -29.12
CA ASN A 689 -31.87 8.18 -30.18
C ASN A 689 -31.80 7.19 -31.35
N ALA A 690 -31.91 7.70 -32.58
CA ALA A 690 -31.82 6.90 -33.80
C ALA A 690 -30.37 6.45 -34.11
N GLU A 691 -29.38 7.21 -33.64
CA GLU A 691 -27.95 6.93 -33.83
C GLU A 691 -27.19 7.21 -32.53
N ALA A 692 -26.15 6.40 -32.27
CA ALA A 692 -25.32 6.54 -31.07
C ALA A 692 -24.27 7.66 -31.25
N TRP A 693 -23.98 8.43 -30.20
CA TRP A 693 -22.94 9.45 -30.22
C TRP A 693 -22.05 9.39 -28.97
N GLY A 694 -20.74 9.59 -29.14
CA GLY A 694 -19.78 9.45 -28.04
C GLY A 694 -19.83 8.05 -27.41
N ASN A 695 -20.11 7.97 -26.10
CA ASN A 695 -20.10 6.73 -25.33
C ASN A 695 -21.49 6.08 -25.19
N ASP A 696 -22.47 6.53 -25.97
CA ASP A 696 -23.86 6.08 -25.87
C ASP A 696 -23.99 4.56 -26.09
N VAL A 697 -23.21 3.97 -27.01
CA VAL A 697 -23.21 2.51 -27.25
C VAL A 697 -22.86 1.75 -25.98
N GLN A 698 -21.88 2.21 -25.21
CA GLN A 698 -21.40 1.52 -24.02
C GLN A 698 -22.34 1.72 -22.83
N GLY A 699 -22.84 2.95 -22.64
CA GLY A 699 -23.82 3.25 -21.59
C GLY A 699 -25.14 2.49 -21.79
N VAL A 700 -25.65 2.46 -23.02
CA VAL A 700 -26.85 1.69 -23.39
C VAL A 700 -26.58 0.19 -23.27
N GLY A 701 -25.42 -0.28 -23.76
CA GLY A 701 -25.05 -1.68 -23.67
C GLY A 701 -24.95 -2.19 -22.24
N LEU A 702 -24.43 -1.38 -21.33
CA LEU A 702 -24.36 -1.69 -19.91
C LEU A 702 -25.76 -1.71 -19.27
N TYR A 703 -26.61 -0.73 -19.56
CA TYR A 703 -28.01 -0.70 -19.08
C TYR A 703 -28.77 -1.97 -19.48
N TYR A 704 -28.71 -2.36 -20.76
CA TYR A 704 -29.38 -3.57 -21.25
C TYR A 704 -28.73 -4.86 -20.75
N ALA A 705 -27.41 -4.90 -20.50
CA ALA A 705 -26.77 -6.04 -19.85
C ALA A 705 -27.27 -6.22 -18.40
N MET A 706 -27.48 -5.12 -17.65
CA MET A 706 -28.08 -5.17 -16.32
C MET A 706 -29.53 -5.67 -16.34
N GLN A 707 -30.34 -5.21 -17.30
CA GLN A 707 -31.70 -5.75 -17.47
C GLN A 707 -31.67 -7.23 -17.82
N GLY A 708 -30.78 -7.62 -18.74
CA GLY A 708 -30.56 -9.01 -19.11
C GLY A 708 -30.12 -9.88 -17.93
N ALA A 709 -29.32 -9.35 -17.00
CA ALA A 709 -28.94 -10.05 -15.78
C ALA A 709 -30.10 -10.22 -14.76
N LYS A 710 -31.14 -9.38 -14.85
CA LYS A 710 -32.36 -9.45 -14.01
C LYS A 710 -33.44 -10.36 -14.57
N VAL A 711 -33.61 -10.42 -15.89
CA VAL A 711 -34.72 -11.14 -16.52
C VAL A 711 -34.29 -12.31 -17.42
N GLY A 712 -33.00 -12.41 -17.73
CA GLY A 712 -32.43 -13.44 -18.64
C GLY A 712 -32.45 -14.87 -18.11
N TRP A 713 -33.07 -15.09 -16.95
CA TRP A 713 -33.34 -16.42 -16.41
C TRP A 713 -34.71 -16.98 -16.81
N ILE A 714 -35.59 -16.14 -17.37
CA ILE A 714 -36.92 -16.54 -17.86
C ILE A 714 -36.76 -17.34 -19.14
N ALA A 715 -37.48 -18.46 -19.26
CA ALA A 715 -37.43 -19.26 -20.47
C ALA A 715 -38.04 -18.45 -21.64
N ASP A 716 -37.34 -18.39 -22.78
CA ASP A 716 -37.74 -17.59 -23.95
C ASP A 716 -39.20 -17.83 -24.40
N ASP A 717 -39.69 -19.08 -24.33
CA ASP A 717 -41.06 -19.46 -24.71
C ASP A 717 -42.13 -19.11 -23.66
N LYS A 718 -41.69 -18.73 -22.45
CA LYS A 718 -42.52 -18.22 -21.35
C LYS A 718 -42.38 -16.73 -21.15
N TYR A 719 -41.49 -16.07 -21.90
CA TYR A 719 -41.24 -14.65 -21.80
C TYR A 719 -42.53 -13.87 -22.11
N ASN A 720 -43.01 -13.16 -21.09
CA ASN A 720 -44.15 -12.26 -21.22
C ASN A 720 -43.85 -11.00 -20.39
N PRO A 721 -43.93 -9.80 -20.99
CA PRO A 721 -43.72 -8.54 -20.28
C PRO A 721 -44.58 -8.39 -19.01
N GLN A 722 -45.85 -8.79 -19.08
CA GLN A 722 -46.78 -8.74 -17.95
C GLN A 722 -46.34 -9.68 -16.81
N LEU A 723 -45.77 -10.84 -17.16
CA LEU A 723 -45.29 -11.80 -16.18
C LEU A 723 -44.08 -11.24 -15.41
N ILE A 724 -43.19 -10.49 -16.07
CA ILE A 724 -42.05 -9.85 -15.38
C ILE A 724 -42.57 -8.81 -14.39
N ALA A 725 -43.53 -7.99 -14.81
CA ALA A 725 -44.17 -7.02 -13.93
C ALA A 725 -44.86 -7.69 -12.74
N ASP A 726 -45.49 -8.85 -12.95
CA ASP A 726 -46.14 -9.62 -11.88
C ASP A 726 -45.11 -10.25 -10.93
N ILE A 727 -43.95 -10.70 -11.43
CA ILE A 727 -42.85 -11.24 -10.61
C ILE A 727 -42.22 -10.15 -9.77
N GLU A 728 -41.92 -8.98 -10.35
CA GLU A 728 -41.34 -7.85 -9.62
C GLU A 728 -42.34 -7.29 -8.60
N ARG A 729 -43.62 -7.22 -8.95
CA ARG A 729 -44.70 -6.89 -8.00
C ARG A 729 -44.76 -7.90 -6.87
N THR A 730 -44.69 -9.20 -7.17
CA THR A 730 -44.66 -10.27 -6.16
C THR A 730 -43.40 -10.21 -5.31
N ALA A 731 -42.26 -9.81 -5.88
CA ALA A 731 -41.04 -9.59 -5.11
C ALA A 731 -41.18 -8.42 -4.13
N ARG A 732 -41.88 -7.34 -4.51
CA ARG A 732 -42.11 -6.17 -3.65
C ARG A 732 -43.20 -6.39 -2.59
N LEU A 733 -44.27 -7.11 -2.93
CA LEU A 733 -45.50 -7.22 -2.12
C LEU A 733 -45.75 -8.61 -1.52
N GLY A 734 -45.25 -9.65 -2.17
CA GLY A 734 -45.48 -11.04 -1.80
C GLY A 734 -44.37 -11.61 -0.93
N SER A 735 -44.43 -12.93 -0.70
CA SER A 735 -43.36 -13.62 0.02
C SER A 735 -42.24 -14.07 -0.94
N THR A 736 -41.03 -14.22 -0.41
CA THR A 736 -39.91 -14.86 -1.11
C THR A 736 -40.31 -16.22 -1.71
N ALA A 737 -41.18 -16.97 -1.04
CA ALA A 737 -41.66 -18.27 -1.51
C ALA A 737 -42.56 -18.15 -2.76
N ASP A 738 -43.37 -17.08 -2.85
CA ASP A 738 -44.21 -16.82 -4.02
C ASP A 738 -43.34 -16.45 -5.24
N VAL A 739 -42.32 -15.61 -5.03
CA VAL A 739 -41.34 -15.27 -6.07
C VAL A 739 -40.63 -16.52 -6.57
N MET A 740 -40.14 -17.37 -5.66
CA MET A 740 -39.45 -18.60 -6.05
C MET A 740 -40.37 -19.62 -6.73
N THR A 741 -41.66 -19.62 -6.42
CA THR A 741 -42.67 -20.42 -7.13
C THR A 741 -42.84 -19.94 -8.57
N MET A 742 -42.88 -18.62 -8.79
CA MET A 742 -42.91 -18.05 -10.14
C MET A 742 -41.61 -18.35 -10.89
N VAL A 743 -40.45 -18.24 -10.23
CA VAL A 743 -39.14 -18.55 -10.83
C VAL A 743 -39.03 -20.00 -11.26
N ALA A 744 -39.56 -20.94 -10.46
CA ALA A 744 -39.60 -22.35 -10.82
C ALA A 744 -40.57 -22.66 -11.98
N THR A 745 -41.64 -21.88 -12.11
CA THR A 745 -42.71 -22.10 -13.10
C THR A 745 -42.35 -21.51 -14.47
N TYR A 746 -41.70 -20.35 -14.49
CA TYR A 746 -41.45 -19.58 -15.72
C TYR A 746 -39.98 -19.43 -16.08
N GLY A 747 -39.07 -19.74 -15.16
CA GLY A 747 -37.64 -19.75 -15.41
C GLY A 747 -37.18 -20.97 -16.20
N HIS A 748 -35.96 -20.90 -16.71
CA HIS A 748 -35.29 -22.05 -17.30
C HIS A 748 -35.22 -23.23 -16.30
N PRO A 749 -35.43 -24.49 -16.76
CA PRO A 749 -35.38 -25.66 -15.90
C PRO A 749 -34.08 -25.73 -15.06
N GLY A 750 -34.22 -25.92 -13.76
CA GLY A 750 -33.09 -26.01 -12.82
C GLY A 750 -32.66 -24.68 -12.18
N TYR A 751 -33.09 -23.53 -12.69
CA TYR A 751 -32.67 -22.23 -12.18
C TYR A 751 -33.16 -21.93 -10.75
N ALA A 752 -34.44 -22.18 -10.44
CA ALA A 752 -34.98 -21.98 -9.08
C ALA A 752 -34.31 -22.90 -8.03
N LYS A 753 -34.01 -24.15 -8.43
CA LYS A 753 -33.29 -25.11 -7.59
C LYS A 753 -31.87 -24.63 -7.32
N TYR A 754 -31.18 -24.14 -8.35
CA TYR A 754 -29.85 -23.56 -8.24
C TYR A 754 -29.78 -22.38 -7.26
N LEU A 755 -30.71 -21.43 -7.35
CA LEU A 755 -30.78 -20.31 -6.42
C LEU A 755 -30.96 -20.77 -4.96
N THR A 756 -31.75 -21.83 -4.76
CA THR A 756 -32.05 -22.39 -3.43
C THR A 756 -30.87 -23.15 -2.85
N ASP A 757 -30.26 -24.06 -3.61
CA ASP A 757 -29.16 -24.91 -3.16
C ASP A 757 -27.92 -24.10 -2.76
N ASN A 758 -27.76 -22.91 -3.32
CA ASN A 758 -26.59 -22.06 -3.10
C ASN A 758 -26.90 -20.80 -2.25
N GLY A 759 -28.09 -20.71 -1.64
CA GLY A 759 -28.41 -19.63 -0.70
C GLY A 759 -28.64 -18.24 -1.31
N TYR A 760 -28.84 -18.14 -2.63
CA TYR A 760 -28.98 -16.86 -3.34
C TYR A 760 -30.41 -16.32 -3.41
N VAL A 761 -31.39 -17.07 -2.91
CA VAL A 761 -32.80 -16.72 -2.95
C VAL A 761 -33.06 -15.30 -2.43
N THR A 762 -32.51 -14.94 -1.26
CA THR A 762 -32.71 -13.62 -0.66
C THR A 762 -32.11 -12.50 -1.50
N ALA A 763 -30.89 -12.70 -2.02
CA ALA A 763 -30.18 -11.72 -2.82
C ALA A 763 -30.87 -11.51 -4.18
N PHE A 764 -31.25 -12.60 -4.86
CA PHE A 764 -32.00 -12.59 -6.10
C PHE A 764 -33.36 -11.87 -5.98
N VAL A 765 -34.15 -12.19 -4.95
CA VAL A 765 -35.43 -11.52 -4.70
C VAL A 765 -35.23 -10.03 -4.39
N ASN A 766 -34.17 -9.67 -3.66
CA ASN A 766 -33.86 -8.26 -3.42
C ASN A 766 -33.41 -7.52 -4.68
N THR A 767 -32.73 -8.18 -5.61
CA THR A 767 -32.38 -7.62 -6.93
C THR A 767 -33.63 -7.39 -7.80
N LEU A 768 -34.63 -8.27 -7.74
CA LEU A 768 -35.93 -8.07 -8.42
C LEU A 768 -36.77 -6.93 -7.83
N LYS A 769 -36.56 -6.59 -6.55
CA LYS A 769 -37.18 -5.41 -5.92
C LYS A 769 -36.55 -4.09 -6.38
N MET A 770 -35.38 -4.13 -7.03
CA MET A 770 -34.66 -2.91 -7.40
C MET A 770 -35.18 -2.28 -8.68
N GLU A 771 -35.46 -0.99 -8.58
CA GLU A 771 -35.52 -0.12 -9.75
C GLU A 771 -34.09 0.33 -10.11
N PRO A 772 -33.68 0.29 -11.39
CA PRO A 772 -32.34 0.69 -11.81
C PRO A 772 -32.19 2.22 -11.78
N HIS A 773 -32.15 2.82 -10.60
CA HIS A 773 -31.98 4.28 -10.40
C HIS A 773 -30.53 4.75 -10.51
N TYR A 774 -29.54 3.85 -10.54
CA TYR A 774 -28.11 4.19 -10.46
C TYR A 774 -27.51 4.83 -11.73
N GLY A 775 -28.33 5.22 -12.70
CA GLY A 775 -27.83 5.79 -13.95
C GLY A 775 -28.78 6.76 -14.59
N GLY A 776 -29.18 7.84 -13.91
CA GLY A 776 -30.06 8.88 -14.47
C GLY A 776 -29.66 9.35 -15.88
N TRP A 777 -28.36 9.40 -16.19
CA TRP A 777 -27.85 9.67 -17.54
C TRP A 777 -28.05 8.52 -18.54
N MET A 778 -27.82 7.27 -18.15
CA MET A 778 -28.04 6.07 -18.98
C MET A 778 -29.54 5.86 -19.24
N HIS A 779 -30.35 6.15 -18.23
CA HIS A 779 -31.80 6.15 -18.24
C HIS A 779 -32.35 7.25 -19.16
N ASP A 780 -31.91 8.50 -19.02
CA ASP A 780 -32.30 9.64 -19.87
C ASP A 780 -31.89 9.44 -21.34
N ARG A 781 -30.80 8.71 -21.62
CA ARG A 781 -30.31 8.42 -22.99
C ARG A 781 -31.00 7.23 -23.64
N ALA A 782 -31.36 6.20 -22.86
CA ALA A 782 -32.18 5.09 -23.35
C ALA A 782 -33.64 5.52 -23.56
N ASN A 783 -34.21 6.29 -22.63
CA ASN A 783 -35.65 6.58 -22.53
C ASN A 783 -36.05 8.06 -22.80
N GLY A 784 -35.11 8.96 -23.10
CA GLY A 784 -35.32 10.36 -23.49
C GLY A 784 -35.80 11.32 -22.37
N ARG A 785 -35.54 12.63 -22.54
CA ARG A 785 -36.33 13.72 -21.92
C ARG A 785 -37.21 14.37 -22.99
N LEU A 786 -38.53 14.29 -22.85
CA LEU A 786 -39.42 15.20 -23.56
C LEU A 786 -39.54 16.50 -22.75
N VAL A 787 -39.72 17.63 -23.44
CA VAL A 787 -39.77 19.01 -22.91
C VAL A 787 -41.04 19.28 -22.07
N ILE A 788 -41.59 18.28 -21.41
CA ILE A 788 -42.77 18.40 -20.55
C ILE A 788 -42.34 18.07 -19.13
N GLU A 789 -41.58 18.99 -18.53
CA GLU A 789 -41.67 19.24 -17.09
C GLU A 789 -43.04 19.88 -16.83
N GLY A 790 -44.06 19.05 -16.69
CA GLY A 790 -45.42 19.50 -16.47
C GLY A 790 -46.41 18.36 -16.64
N ALA A 791 -46.49 17.51 -15.61
CA ALA A 791 -47.30 16.30 -15.51
C ALA A 791 -46.65 15.02 -16.08
N ALA A 792 -46.25 14.17 -15.13
CA ALA A 792 -45.93 12.78 -15.32
C ALA A 792 -47.01 12.05 -16.14
N THR A 793 -46.70 11.62 -17.37
CA THR A 793 -47.39 10.49 -18.03
C THR A 793 -46.56 9.91 -19.18
N ALA A 794 -45.31 9.52 -18.92
CA ALA A 794 -44.59 8.56 -19.78
C ALA A 794 -43.41 7.88 -19.06
N HIS A 795 -43.39 7.92 -17.73
CA HIS A 795 -42.33 7.35 -16.91
C HIS A 795 -42.27 5.81 -17.05
N ASP A 796 -43.37 5.18 -17.48
CA ASP A 796 -43.51 3.71 -17.46
C ASP A 796 -43.71 3.05 -18.83
N VAL A 797 -43.66 3.80 -19.94
CA VAL A 797 -44.05 3.25 -21.26
C VAL A 797 -43.06 2.22 -21.83
N ASN A 798 -41.83 2.14 -21.30
CA ASN A 798 -40.82 1.16 -21.70
C ASN A 798 -40.33 0.24 -20.58
N HIS A 799 -40.95 0.30 -19.39
CA HIS A 799 -40.64 -0.66 -18.33
C HIS A 799 -41.26 -2.02 -18.66
N LEU A 800 -40.40 -2.87 -19.22
CA LEU A 800 -40.59 -4.26 -19.62
C LEU A 800 -41.28 -4.41 -20.98
N THR A 801 -40.42 -4.49 -22.01
CA THR A 801 -40.64 -5.00 -23.38
C THR A 801 -42.03 -4.84 -24.00
N VAL A 802 -42.07 -4.06 -25.07
CA VAL A 802 -43.12 -3.96 -26.10
C VAL A 802 -44.12 -5.13 -26.12
N LEU A 803 -45.41 -4.84 -25.91
CA LEU A 803 -46.50 -5.15 -26.86
C LEU A 803 -47.85 -4.53 -26.45
N SER A 804 -48.38 -3.73 -27.38
CA SER A 804 -49.77 -3.31 -27.61
C SER A 804 -50.32 -2.04 -26.94
N HIS A 805 -50.80 -1.15 -27.83
CA HIS A 805 -51.40 0.15 -27.61
C HIS A 805 -52.90 0.01 -27.33
N ASP A 806 -53.30 -0.58 -26.21
CA ASP A 806 -54.70 -0.55 -25.75
C ASP A 806 -54.82 0.10 -24.36
N GLN A 807 -55.10 1.41 -24.38
CA GLN A 807 -55.17 2.33 -23.24
C GLN A 807 -56.48 2.19 -22.42
N LYS A 808 -57.08 0.99 -22.32
CA LYS A 808 -58.41 0.81 -21.70
C LYS A 808 -58.48 -0.11 -20.50
N GLN A 809 -57.37 -0.65 -20.01
CA GLN A 809 -57.34 -1.35 -18.72
C GLN A 809 -56.79 -0.42 -17.62
N PRO A 810 -57.35 -0.43 -16.40
CA PRO A 810 -56.89 0.45 -15.33
C PRO A 810 -55.46 0.07 -14.93
N PHE A 811 -54.53 0.98 -15.21
CA PHE A 811 -53.17 0.96 -14.74
C PHE A 811 -53.18 1.29 -13.23
N MET A 812 -52.70 0.38 -12.38
CA MET A 812 -52.35 0.75 -11.00
C MET A 812 -51.00 1.45 -11.04
N ASN A 813 -51.03 2.77 -11.15
CA ASN A 813 -49.88 3.66 -11.00
C ASN A 813 -49.56 3.81 -9.51
N ASP A 814 -48.31 3.57 -9.13
CA ASP A 814 -47.77 3.64 -7.76
C ASP A 814 -47.50 5.07 -7.27
N THR A 815 -48.09 6.08 -7.90
CA THR A 815 -47.98 7.46 -7.42
C THR A 815 -49.31 8.19 -7.60
N TRP A 816 -50.07 8.35 -6.49
CA TRP A 816 -50.48 9.68 -5.99
C TRP A 816 -51.53 9.74 -4.85
N ASP A 817 -51.89 8.69 -4.10
CA ASP A 817 -52.58 8.88 -2.81
C ASP A 817 -52.36 7.71 -1.82
N TYR A 818 -51.54 7.96 -0.79
CA TYR A 818 -51.41 7.25 0.52
C TYR A 818 -50.94 5.76 0.59
N PRO A 819 -50.01 5.38 1.49
CA PRO A 819 -48.83 6.07 2.03
C PRO A 819 -47.57 5.75 1.20
N GLN A 820 -46.60 6.68 1.19
CA GLN A 820 -45.27 6.44 0.61
C GLN A 820 -44.63 5.22 1.27
N TRP A 821 -44.21 4.25 0.47
CA TRP A 821 -43.51 3.08 0.99
C TRP A 821 -42.14 3.52 1.50
N PRO A 822 -41.62 2.90 2.57
CA PRO A 822 -40.27 3.16 3.03
C PRO A 822 -39.31 2.97 1.84
N ALA A 823 -38.44 3.94 1.60
CA ALA A 823 -37.31 3.75 0.69
C ALA A 823 -36.63 2.42 1.07
N LEU A 824 -36.74 1.41 0.19
CA LEU A 824 -36.23 0.08 0.49
C LEU A 824 -34.72 0.17 0.64
N THR A 825 -34.24 -0.03 1.87
CA THR A 825 -32.81 -0.04 2.20
C THR A 825 -32.23 -1.37 1.74
N VAL A 826 -31.88 -1.46 0.46
CA VAL A 826 -31.04 -2.54 -0.02
C VAL A 826 -29.61 -2.03 -0.05
N SER A 827 -28.77 -2.55 0.86
CA SER A 827 -27.36 -2.17 0.94
C SER A 827 -26.62 -2.51 -0.35
N ASN A 828 -25.76 -1.60 -0.83
CA ASN A 828 -24.87 -1.82 -1.98
C ASN A 828 -24.14 -3.17 -1.94
N GLN A 829 -23.75 -3.61 -0.74
CA GLN A 829 -23.09 -4.90 -0.49
C GLN A 829 -23.91 -6.11 -0.98
N ARG A 830 -25.22 -6.17 -0.71
CA ARG A 830 -26.08 -7.31 -1.09
C ARG A 830 -26.34 -7.42 -2.59
N VAL A 831 -26.22 -6.30 -3.31
CA VAL A 831 -26.32 -6.24 -4.78
C VAL A 831 -25.06 -6.80 -5.41
N ILE A 832 -23.93 -6.36 -4.89
CA ILE A 832 -22.60 -6.80 -5.30
C ILE A 832 -22.47 -8.31 -5.05
N GLU A 833 -22.91 -8.80 -3.88
CA GLU A 833 -22.95 -10.24 -3.55
C GLU A 833 -23.75 -11.07 -4.57
N TYR A 834 -24.90 -10.59 -5.07
CA TYR A 834 -25.67 -11.30 -6.10
C TYR A 834 -24.91 -11.38 -7.43
N TYR A 835 -24.41 -10.26 -7.96
CA TYR A 835 -23.69 -10.27 -9.23
C TYR A 835 -22.39 -11.07 -9.14
N GLN A 836 -21.63 -10.92 -8.04
CA GLN A 836 -20.44 -11.71 -7.76
C GLN A 836 -20.74 -13.20 -7.61
N SER A 837 -21.88 -13.58 -7.00
CA SER A 837 -22.27 -14.99 -6.91
C SER A 837 -22.52 -15.61 -8.28
N MET A 838 -23.22 -14.90 -9.17
CA MET A 838 -23.44 -15.35 -10.55
C MET A 838 -22.15 -15.37 -11.37
N VAL A 839 -21.23 -14.42 -11.14
CA VAL A 839 -19.88 -14.42 -11.71
C VAL A 839 -19.08 -15.65 -11.28
N SER A 840 -19.10 -15.97 -9.98
CA SER A 840 -18.29 -17.03 -9.37
C SER A 840 -18.68 -18.46 -9.78
N LEU A 841 -19.87 -18.66 -10.35
CA LEU A 841 -20.42 -19.99 -10.63
C LEU A 841 -20.28 -20.45 -12.09
N GLY A 842 -19.89 -19.55 -13.02
CA GLY A 842 -19.62 -19.89 -14.43
C GLY A 842 -20.85 -20.40 -15.21
N ASP A 843 -20.62 -21.05 -16.37
CA ASP A 843 -21.64 -21.70 -17.22
C ASP A 843 -21.97 -23.12 -16.69
N PRO A 844 -23.11 -23.33 -15.99
CA PRO A 844 -23.43 -24.61 -15.36
C PRO A 844 -23.85 -25.70 -16.36
N ARG A 845 -24.02 -25.40 -17.66
CA ARG A 845 -24.28 -26.43 -18.67
C ARG A 845 -23.01 -27.18 -19.07
N GLY A 846 -21.84 -26.55 -18.99
CA GLY A 846 -20.55 -27.18 -19.26
C GLY A 846 -20.14 -28.20 -18.18
N SER A 847 -20.67 -28.06 -16.96
CA SER A 847 -20.48 -28.97 -15.84
C SER A 847 -21.78 -29.73 -15.58
N ASN A 848 -21.98 -30.86 -16.25
CA ASN A 848 -23.16 -31.74 -16.11
C ASN A 848 -23.81 -31.64 -14.71
N LEU A 849 -25.01 -31.06 -14.64
CA LEU A 849 -25.82 -30.82 -13.43
C LEU A 849 -26.22 -32.10 -12.67
N THR A 850 -25.62 -33.25 -12.96
CA THR A 850 -25.81 -34.53 -12.27
C THR A 850 -24.80 -34.78 -11.14
N THR A 851 -23.73 -34.00 -11.02
CA THR A 851 -22.70 -34.19 -9.98
C THR A 851 -22.81 -33.26 -8.76
N LEU A 852 -23.84 -32.41 -8.67
CA LEU A 852 -24.10 -31.51 -7.52
C LEU A 852 -24.65 -32.19 -6.24
N ASN A 853 -24.56 -33.53 -6.13
CA ASN A 853 -25.04 -34.28 -4.96
C ASN A 853 -23.99 -34.48 -3.85
N GLN A 854 -22.91 -33.71 -3.83
CA GLN A 854 -21.95 -33.72 -2.72
C GLN A 854 -22.10 -32.42 -1.93
N PRO A 855 -22.55 -32.47 -0.65
CA PRO A 855 -22.64 -31.27 0.17
C PRO A 855 -21.23 -30.71 0.42
N ARG A 856 -20.96 -29.50 -0.08
CA ARG A 856 -19.83 -28.71 0.41
C ARG A 856 -20.16 -28.24 1.82
N ALA A 857 -19.17 -28.33 2.71
CA ALA A 857 -19.28 -27.99 4.11
C ALA A 857 -19.85 -26.58 4.32
N ALA A 858 -20.74 -26.44 5.30
CA ALA A 858 -21.37 -25.18 5.67
C ALA A 858 -20.32 -24.14 6.09
N ALA A 859 -20.49 -22.91 5.61
CA ALA A 859 -19.81 -21.75 6.15
C ALA A 859 -20.20 -21.57 7.62
N VAL A 860 -19.21 -21.55 8.51
CA VAL A 860 -19.39 -21.21 9.92
C VAL A 860 -19.54 -19.68 9.99
N ILE A 861 -20.65 -19.24 10.58
CA ILE A 861 -21.04 -17.83 10.80
C ILE A 861 -20.12 -17.16 11.80
#